data_AF-A0A2V8SB63-F1
#
_entry.id   AF-A0A2V8SB63-F1
#
_cell.length_a   1.000
_cell.length_b   1.000
_cell.length_c   1.000
_cell.angle_alpha   90.00
_cell.angle_beta   90.00
_cell.angle_gamma   90.00
#
_symmetry.space_group_name_H-M   'P 1'
#
loop_
_entity.id
_entity.type
_entity.pdbx_description
1 polymer ?
#
loop_
_entity_poly.entity_id
_entity_poly.type
_entity_poly.pdbx_seq_one_letter_code
_entity_poly.pdbx_strand_id
1 'polypeptide(L)'
;MRGESAQGRLHLSDGEGGLYLSDIGKLKEAAGVSTVETTCEPDAAHDSERAAKKFYDEFRLRRLDFLERLHGINDEHERAALASVLLNRLMFVYFLQSGGFIKGHAARADYRYLQNELRRSRARGEGRYHAEFLRTLFFEGFAKPEHARTPRAKRLVGVVPHLGCALFIKHEIEERLPRVAVPDAAFENLFRFFERYSWNPGDAPTARADEINPDVLGHVFERHINRKSFGAYYTRDEITRHLCEQTIHSLILERVNAAAAPPSGEQVSTACSRHSLAPRRFDSMSDLLSNMDAALCRFLLDKVLPDLKLLDPACGSGAFLVAALRTLVSVYAAVIGKVSAVGDAALKRRLGRLRRENTSLDYYVRRRVVTDNLFGVDIMEEATEIARLRLLLALVASARRAEQLATLPRVDSNILAGNSLIGLLRDGGAQSDECRTRREVTATPDEILLNQFRESGIRFEQTAWDVEKNREGKTFKRELTLDDIRALRPFHWASEFGEIVNGERGGFDAIITNPPWDIFKPNAKEFFTRHSPVVKKKKTDVKEFEKEKARLLRDPAVASAWGRYLSTFPHVSAYFRSSPQYANQVAVVEGRRAGTDINLYKLFLERCFRLLRRGGQCGIVVPSGLYTDLGTKRLREMLFDETEVKGLFCFENRRAVFGGVHRSYKFVVLTFRKGGRTSEFPAAFMRRDVRELKRFRAGGGALRIPVGLVRRLSPSTLSLMEFKTEADLSLAEKLLRFPPLGERVEGVWNFALTREFDMTNDSALFKKNPSPSCLPLYEGKMIHQFTHGWNDAARFWVEEAEGRKRIIGRARTDEGRTLGYQKFRLGIRSIGRTTD
;
A
#
# COMPACT_ATOMS: atom_id res chain seq x y z
N MET A 1 55.94 10.07 -26.27
CA MET A 1 56.42 8.67 -26.28
C MET A 1 56.29 8.12 -24.87
N ARG A 2 55.83 6.86 -24.72
CA ARG A 2 56.00 5.87 -23.62
C ARG A 2 56.20 6.46 -22.20
N GLY A 3 55.30 6.32 -21.24
CA GLY A 3 54.72 5.09 -20.71
C GLY A 3 55.44 4.75 -19.40
N GLU A 4 54.84 5.03 -18.24
CA GLU A 4 55.35 4.58 -16.94
C GLU A 4 54.21 4.34 -15.94
N SER A 5 54.26 3.14 -15.36
CA SER A 5 53.39 2.55 -14.36
C SER A 5 53.74 3.05 -12.96
N ALA A 6 52.75 3.52 -12.20
CA ALA A 6 52.89 3.75 -10.76
C ALA A 6 51.92 2.86 -9.98
N GLN A 7 52.49 1.89 -9.27
CA GLN A 7 51.83 1.02 -8.29
C GLN A 7 51.35 1.86 -7.09
N GLY A 8 50.03 1.96 -6.91
CA GLY A 8 49.42 2.43 -5.67
C GLY A 8 49.16 1.25 -4.73
N ARG A 9 49.98 1.13 -3.67
CA ARG A 9 49.72 0.23 -2.52
C ARG A 9 48.40 0.64 -1.86
N LEU A 10 47.39 -0.23 -1.95
CA LEU A 10 46.18 -0.16 -1.12
C LEU A 10 46.54 -0.65 0.29
N HIS A 11 46.58 0.29 1.24
CA HIS A 11 46.50 -0.01 2.66
C HIS A 11 45.14 -0.66 2.95
N LEU A 12 45.15 -1.94 3.28
CA LEU A 12 44.03 -2.61 3.94
C LEU A 12 44.02 -2.14 5.39
N SER A 13 43.07 -1.27 5.73
CA SER A 13 42.69 -1.07 7.12
C SER A 13 41.78 -2.23 7.52
N ASP A 14 42.26 -3.05 8.44
CA ASP A 14 41.47 -4.07 9.14
C ASP A 14 40.24 -3.40 9.78
N GLY A 15 39.08 -3.77 9.28
CA GLY A 15 37.78 -3.41 9.83
C GLY A 15 36.83 -4.56 9.56
N GLU A 16 36.45 -5.26 10.62
CA GLU A 16 35.45 -6.33 10.63
C GLU A 16 34.19 -5.88 9.88
N GLY A 17 34.03 -6.37 8.64
CA GLY A 17 32.98 -5.98 7.71
C GLY A 17 32.54 -7.20 6.93
N GLY A 18 31.26 -7.55 7.05
CA GLY A 18 30.73 -8.87 6.75
C GLY A 18 30.84 -9.34 5.30
N LEU A 19 30.66 -10.66 5.10
CA LEU A 19 30.41 -11.27 3.81
C LEU A 19 29.26 -10.54 3.09
N TYR A 20 29.55 -9.70 2.10
CA TYR A 20 28.55 -8.98 1.31
C TYR A 20 28.52 -9.50 -0.12
N LEU A 21 27.29 -9.82 -0.59
CA LEU A 21 26.84 -10.01 -1.98
C LEU A 21 27.53 -11.09 -2.83
N SER A 22 28.87 -11.17 -2.86
CA SER A 22 29.62 -12.10 -3.71
C SER A 22 29.35 -13.57 -3.37
N ASP A 23 29.24 -13.91 -2.08
CA ASP A 23 29.07 -15.31 -1.67
C ASP A 23 27.60 -15.76 -1.77
N ILE A 24 26.65 -14.84 -1.60
CA ILE A 24 25.24 -15.07 -1.92
C ILE A 24 25.06 -15.21 -3.44
N GLY A 25 25.73 -14.38 -4.24
CA GLY A 25 25.76 -14.49 -5.71
C GLY A 25 26.28 -15.83 -6.21
N LYS A 26 27.41 -16.30 -5.68
CA LYS A 26 27.97 -17.64 -5.99
C LYS A 26 27.02 -18.78 -5.61
N LEU A 27 26.36 -18.69 -4.46
CA LEU A 27 25.35 -19.69 -4.04
C LEU A 27 24.11 -19.67 -4.95
N LYS A 28 23.70 -18.48 -5.43
CA LYS A 28 22.59 -18.30 -6.37
C LYS A 28 22.88 -18.89 -7.75
N GLU A 29 24.08 -18.66 -8.29
CA GLU A 29 24.54 -19.28 -9.54
C GLU A 29 24.57 -20.81 -9.43
N ALA A 30 25.11 -21.35 -8.32
CA ALA A 30 25.13 -22.79 -8.06
C ALA A 30 23.73 -23.43 -7.95
N ALA A 31 22.71 -22.65 -7.57
CA ALA A 31 21.32 -23.10 -7.50
C ALA A 31 20.65 -23.17 -8.89
N GLY A 32 21.21 -22.55 -9.93
CA GLY A 32 20.58 -22.41 -11.25
C GLY A 32 19.31 -21.54 -11.21
N VAL A 33 19.19 -20.70 -10.18
CA VAL A 33 18.06 -19.79 -9.95
C VAL A 33 18.47 -18.41 -10.44
N SER A 34 17.77 -17.90 -11.47
CA SER A 34 18.02 -16.56 -12.01
C SER A 34 17.68 -15.51 -10.96
N THR A 35 18.70 -14.80 -10.49
CA THR A 35 18.54 -13.57 -9.74
C THR A 35 19.37 -12.52 -10.45
N VAL A 36 18.75 -11.83 -11.40
CA VAL A 36 19.28 -10.54 -11.81
C VAL A 36 19.08 -9.62 -10.60
N GLU A 37 20.07 -9.56 -9.72
CA GLU A 37 20.20 -8.47 -8.77
C GLU A 37 20.54 -7.23 -9.59
N THR A 38 19.51 -6.58 -10.12
CA THR A 38 19.70 -5.27 -10.74
C THR A 38 19.91 -4.29 -9.59
N THR A 39 21.17 -3.92 -9.34
CA THR A 39 21.46 -2.56 -8.91
C THR A 39 20.94 -1.66 -10.01
N CYS A 40 19.69 -1.20 -9.89
CA CYS A 40 19.16 -0.21 -10.82
C CYS A 40 20.03 1.05 -10.63
N GLU A 41 20.83 1.38 -11.62
CA GLU A 41 21.49 2.68 -11.64
C GLU A 41 20.40 3.77 -11.62
N PRO A 42 20.62 4.91 -10.93
CA PRO A 42 19.61 5.96 -10.79
C PRO A 42 19.01 6.42 -12.13
N ASP A 43 19.80 6.38 -13.20
CA ASP A 43 19.42 6.84 -14.54
C ASP A 43 18.41 5.89 -15.22
N ALA A 44 18.55 4.57 -15.02
CA ALA A 44 17.61 3.57 -15.57
C ALA A 44 16.20 3.68 -14.97
N ALA A 45 16.10 4.09 -13.69
CA ALA A 45 14.80 4.30 -13.04
C ALA A 45 14.07 5.55 -13.59
N HIS A 46 14.82 6.60 -13.95
CA HIS A 46 14.25 7.80 -14.57
C HIS A 46 13.80 7.56 -16.02
N ASP A 47 14.54 6.77 -16.79
CA ASP A 47 14.15 6.42 -18.15
C ASP A 47 12.93 5.50 -18.18
N SER A 48 12.86 4.51 -17.29
CA SER A 48 11.67 3.67 -17.09
C SER A 48 10.43 4.50 -16.71
N GLU A 49 10.59 5.53 -15.87
CA GLU A 49 9.51 6.44 -15.50
C GLU A 49 8.98 7.24 -16.71
N ARG A 50 9.87 7.64 -17.62
CA ARG A 50 9.52 8.37 -18.83
C ARG A 50 8.81 7.47 -19.85
N ALA A 51 9.32 6.25 -20.03
CA ALA A 51 8.74 5.21 -20.86
C ALA A 51 7.31 4.88 -20.42
N ALA A 52 7.14 4.62 -19.12
CA ALA A 52 5.86 4.34 -18.47
C ALA A 52 4.84 5.45 -18.76
N LYS A 53 5.21 6.71 -18.52
CA LYS A 53 4.30 7.84 -18.75
C LYS A 53 3.86 7.92 -20.21
N LYS A 54 4.79 7.83 -21.16
CA LYS A 54 4.50 7.91 -22.59
C LYS A 54 3.57 6.77 -23.03
N PHE A 55 3.91 5.53 -22.65
CA PHE A 55 3.09 4.35 -22.93
C PHE A 55 1.68 4.52 -22.40
N TYR A 56 1.51 4.97 -21.16
CA TYR A 56 0.19 5.12 -20.57
C TYR A 56 -0.68 6.17 -21.27
N ASP A 57 -0.11 7.35 -21.55
CA ASP A 57 -0.86 8.43 -22.18
C ASP A 57 -1.40 8.00 -23.55
N GLU A 58 -0.60 7.25 -24.32
CA GLU A 58 -1.02 6.63 -25.58
C GLU A 58 -1.99 5.45 -25.37
N PHE A 59 -1.70 4.54 -24.42
CA PHE A 59 -2.54 3.37 -24.11
C PHE A 59 -3.95 3.78 -23.68
N ARG A 60 -4.09 4.86 -22.90
CA ARG A 60 -5.39 5.40 -22.49
C ARG A 60 -6.22 5.82 -23.69
N LEU A 61 -5.62 6.49 -24.67
CA LEU A 61 -6.31 6.89 -25.90
C LEU A 61 -6.74 5.66 -26.71
N ARG A 62 -5.87 4.65 -26.80
CA ARG A 62 -6.19 3.38 -27.48
C ARG A 62 -7.28 2.59 -26.76
N ARG A 63 -7.31 2.61 -25.42
CA ARG A 63 -8.38 2.01 -24.62
C ARG A 63 -9.73 2.68 -24.89
N LEU A 64 -9.77 4.02 -25.00
CA LEU A 64 -11.01 4.74 -25.33
C LEU A 64 -11.52 4.38 -26.74
N ASP A 65 -10.63 4.38 -27.75
CA ASP A 65 -10.98 3.93 -29.12
C ASP A 65 -11.45 2.46 -29.13
N PHE A 66 -10.83 1.59 -28.33
CA PHE A 66 -11.26 0.19 -28.18
C PHE A 66 -12.64 0.06 -27.52
N LEU A 67 -12.93 0.88 -26.50
CA LEU A 67 -14.22 0.91 -25.79
C LEU A 67 -15.36 1.36 -26.70
N GLU A 68 -15.15 2.39 -27.51
CA GLU A 68 -16.16 2.90 -28.46
C GLU A 68 -16.55 1.87 -29.52
N ARG A 69 -15.62 0.99 -29.88
CA ARG A 69 -15.81 -0.09 -30.88
C ARG A 69 -16.33 -1.39 -30.28
N LEU A 70 -16.53 -1.47 -28.96
CA LEU A 70 -17.07 -2.65 -28.29
C LEU A 70 -18.59 -2.65 -28.42
N HIS A 71 -19.14 -3.54 -29.25
CA HIS A 71 -20.58 -3.62 -29.51
C HIS A 71 -21.25 -4.78 -28.75
N GLY A 72 -22.53 -4.61 -28.41
CA GLY A 72 -23.34 -5.64 -27.76
C GLY A 72 -23.43 -5.54 -26.23
N ILE A 73 -22.97 -4.43 -25.64
CA ILE A 73 -23.10 -4.13 -24.21
C ILE A 73 -23.71 -2.74 -24.04
N ASN A 74 -24.85 -2.67 -23.36
CA ASN A 74 -25.56 -1.41 -23.11
C ASN A 74 -25.02 -0.68 -21.87
N ASP A 75 -24.59 -1.44 -20.86
CA ASP A 75 -24.04 -0.88 -19.62
C ASP A 75 -22.59 -0.40 -19.82
N GLU A 76 -22.33 0.85 -19.48
CA GLU A 76 -21.01 1.47 -19.66
C GLU A 76 -19.94 0.86 -18.75
N HIS A 77 -20.32 0.47 -17.53
CA HIS A 77 -19.41 -0.16 -16.56
C HIS A 77 -19.02 -1.56 -17.00
N GLU A 78 -19.97 -2.38 -17.45
CA GLU A 78 -19.71 -3.71 -18.01
C GLU A 78 -18.82 -3.63 -19.25
N ARG A 79 -19.07 -2.66 -20.13
CA ARG A 79 -18.26 -2.42 -21.32
C ARG A 79 -16.83 -2.02 -20.95
N ALA A 80 -16.68 -1.15 -19.95
CA ALA A 80 -15.39 -0.76 -19.41
C ALA A 80 -14.62 -1.94 -18.79
N ALA A 81 -15.30 -2.79 -18.03
CA ALA A 81 -14.74 -3.98 -17.41
C ALA A 81 -14.26 -4.97 -18.47
N LEU A 82 -15.12 -5.34 -19.42
CA LEU A 82 -14.76 -6.31 -20.46
C LEU A 82 -13.60 -5.84 -21.35
N ALA A 83 -13.59 -4.57 -21.75
CA ALA A 83 -12.47 -4.02 -22.51
C ALA A 83 -11.15 -4.14 -21.72
N SER A 84 -11.17 -3.93 -20.41
CA SER A 84 -10.00 -4.05 -19.55
C SER A 84 -9.50 -5.50 -19.50
N VAL A 85 -10.42 -6.46 -19.34
CA VAL A 85 -10.11 -7.90 -19.40
C VAL A 85 -9.49 -8.29 -20.75
N LEU A 86 -10.08 -7.86 -21.86
CA LEU A 86 -9.57 -8.15 -23.21
C LEU A 86 -8.18 -7.53 -23.44
N LEU A 87 -7.97 -6.27 -23.05
CA LEU A 87 -6.68 -5.61 -23.17
C LEU A 87 -5.60 -6.31 -22.32
N ASN A 88 -5.93 -6.72 -21.09
CA ASN A 88 -5.01 -7.47 -20.23
C ASN A 88 -4.62 -8.82 -20.85
N ARG A 89 -5.59 -9.58 -21.38
CA ARG A 89 -5.33 -10.83 -22.12
C ARG A 89 -4.41 -10.58 -23.31
N LEU A 90 -4.69 -9.56 -24.12
CA LEU A 90 -3.88 -9.23 -25.30
C LEU A 90 -2.46 -8.81 -24.93
N MET A 91 -2.28 -7.99 -23.89
CA MET A 91 -0.95 -7.64 -23.38
C MET A 91 -0.19 -8.88 -22.93
N PHE A 92 -0.84 -9.79 -22.19
CA PHE A 92 -0.20 -11.05 -21.77
C PHE A 92 0.24 -11.90 -22.95
N VAL A 93 -0.62 -12.07 -23.96
CA VAL A 93 -0.25 -12.79 -25.19
C VAL A 93 0.88 -12.08 -25.92
N TYR A 94 0.91 -10.75 -25.91
CA TYR A 94 2.00 -9.97 -26.49
C TYR A 94 3.34 -10.25 -25.77
N PHE A 95 3.35 -10.33 -24.44
CA PHE A 95 4.54 -10.76 -23.69
C PHE A 95 4.97 -12.19 -24.05
N LEU A 96 4.02 -13.11 -24.24
CA LEU A 96 4.33 -14.48 -24.61
C LEU A 96 4.95 -14.58 -26.01
N GLN A 97 4.42 -13.88 -27.01
CA GLN A 97 5.01 -13.87 -28.36
C GLN A 97 6.38 -13.19 -28.34
N SER A 98 6.56 -12.10 -27.60
CA SER A 98 7.85 -11.41 -27.47
C SER A 98 8.89 -12.26 -26.73
N GLY A 99 8.47 -13.05 -25.75
CA GLY A 99 9.30 -14.05 -25.08
C GLY A 99 9.58 -15.31 -25.92
N GLY A 100 9.02 -15.43 -27.13
CA GLY A 100 9.21 -16.56 -28.02
C GLY A 100 8.49 -17.85 -27.60
N PHE A 101 7.47 -17.74 -26.74
CA PHE A 101 6.73 -18.90 -26.23
C PHE A 101 5.61 -19.38 -27.16
N ILE A 102 5.31 -18.62 -28.21
CA ILE A 102 4.26 -18.95 -29.18
C ILE A 102 4.93 -19.25 -30.53
N LYS A 103 4.66 -20.43 -31.10
CA LYS A 103 5.06 -20.77 -32.48
C LYS A 103 3.93 -20.49 -33.47
N GLY A 104 2.68 -20.63 -33.04
CA GLY A 104 1.52 -20.49 -33.91
C GLY A 104 1.63 -21.47 -35.08
N HIS A 105 1.61 -20.94 -36.29
CA HIS A 105 1.75 -21.75 -37.51
C HIS A 105 3.15 -21.71 -38.13
N ALA A 106 4.11 -21.06 -37.45
CA ALA A 106 5.48 -20.97 -37.91
C ALA A 106 6.31 -22.18 -37.46
N ALA A 107 7.40 -22.45 -38.19
CA ALA A 107 8.36 -23.50 -37.82
C ALA A 107 9.20 -23.14 -36.57
N ARG A 108 9.30 -21.84 -36.26
CA ARG A 108 10.02 -21.27 -35.11
C ARG A 108 9.09 -20.36 -34.31
N ALA A 109 9.60 -19.76 -33.23
CA ALA A 109 8.85 -18.78 -32.45
C ALA A 109 8.30 -17.64 -33.34
N ASP A 110 7.01 -17.35 -33.21
CA ASP A 110 6.31 -16.30 -33.93
C ASP A 110 6.17 -15.04 -33.05
N TYR A 111 7.11 -14.13 -33.21
CA TYR A 111 7.14 -12.84 -32.50
C TYR A 111 6.06 -11.85 -32.97
N ARG A 112 5.30 -12.18 -34.01
CA ARG A 112 4.18 -11.37 -34.54
C ARG A 112 2.88 -12.17 -34.61
N TYR A 113 2.72 -13.15 -33.72
CA TYR A 113 1.61 -14.10 -33.72
C TYR A 113 0.23 -13.44 -33.82
N LEU A 114 -0.11 -12.51 -32.92
CA LEU A 114 -1.40 -11.81 -32.95
C LEU A 114 -1.62 -11.05 -34.27
N GLN A 115 -0.60 -10.39 -34.79
CA GLN A 115 -0.68 -9.66 -36.04
C GLN A 115 -0.84 -10.57 -37.26
N ASN A 116 -0.14 -11.71 -37.27
CA ASN A 116 -0.25 -12.73 -38.31
C ASN A 116 -1.66 -13.34 -38.33
N GLU A 117 -2.21 -13.66 -37.16
CA GLU A 117 -3.54 -14.24 -37.04
C GLU A 117 -4.67 -13.24 -37.32
N LEU A 118 -4.45 -11.95 -37.07
CA LEU A 118 -5.35 -10.89 -37.52
C LEU A 118 -5.46 -10.86 -39.05
N ARG A 119 -4.31 -10.88 -39.76
CA ARG A 119 -4.29 -10.95 -41.24
C ARG A 119 -4.99 -12.21 -41.76
N ARG A 120 -4.70 -13.37 -41.17
CA ARG A 120 -5.31 -14.66 -41.56
C ARG A 120 -6.81 -14.69 -41.30
N SER A 121 -7.27 -14.10 -40.20
CA SER A 121 -8.69 -14.04 -39.87
C SER A 121 -9.45 -13.14 -40.85
N ARG A 122 -8.89 -11.97 -41.20
CA ARG A 122 -9.48 -11.08 -42.21
C ARG A 122 -9.59 -11.75 -43.59
N ALA A 123 -8.60 -12.56 -43.98
CA ALA A 123 -8.66 -13.32 -45.23
C ALA A 123 -9.81 -14.35 -45.27
N ARG A 124 -10.36 -14.76 -44.11
CA ARG A 124 -11.53 -15.66 -44.02
C ARG A 124 -12.87 -14.92 -43.91
N GLY A 125 -12.86 -13.59 -43.78
CA GLY A 125 -14.05 -12.75 -43.63
C GLY A 125 -13.92 -11.74 -42.48
N GLU A 126 -14.62 -10.62 -42.60
CA GLU A 126 -14.59 -9.53 -41.63
C GLU A 126 -15.18 -9.92 -40.27
N GLY A 127 -14.61 -9.37 -39.18
CA GLY A 127 -15.12 -9.52 -37.81
C GLY A 127 -14.84 -10.88 -37.18
N ARG A 128 -14.08 -11.74 -37.86
CA ARG A 128 -13.77 -13.09 -37.38
C ARG A 128 -12.61 -13.14 -36.40
N TYR A 129 -11.80 -12.08 -36.29
CA TYR A 129 -10.64 -12.12 -35.40
C TYR A 129 -11.03 -12.26 -33.93
N HIS A 130 -11.96 -11.43 -33.44
CA HIS A 130 -12.47 -11.57 -32.08
C HIS A 130 -13.39 -12.79 -31.94
N ALA A 131 -14.45 -12.82 -32.76
CA ALA A 131 -15.56 -13.76 -32.59
C ALA A 131 -15.16 -15.23 -32.80
N GLU A 132 -14.14 -15.49 -33.62
CA GLU A 132 -13.65 -16.84 -33.90
C GLU A 132 -12.26 -17.04 -33.26
N PHE A 133 -11.24 -16.34 -33.76
CA PHE A 133 -9.84 -16.63 -33.41
C PHE A 133 -9.53 -16.37 -31.93
N LEU A 134 -9.76 -15.16 -31.41
CA LEU A 134 -9.40 -14.82 -30.03
C LEU A 134 -10.20 -15.65 -29.01
N ARG A 135 -11.51 -15.86 -29.24
CA ARG A 135 -12.32 -16.72 -28.37
C ARG A 135 -11.79 -18.15 -28.35
N THR A 136 -11.41 -18.72 -29.50
CA THR A 136 -10.80 -20.05 -29.54
C THR A 136 -9.41 -20.06 -28.92
N LEU A 137 -8.59 -19.02 -29.14
CA LEU A 137 -7.26 -18.88 -28.53
C LEU A 137 -7.36 -18.87 -27.01
N PHE A 138 -8.26 -18.06 -26.44
CA PHE A 138 -8.41 -17.93 -24.99
C PHE A 138 -9.04 -19.19 -24.39
N PHE A 139 -10.22 -19.59 -24.88
CA PHE A 139 -11.06 -20.59 -24.20
C PHE A 139 -10.82 -22.04 -24.64
N GLU A 140 -9.99 -22.27 -25.66
CA GLU A 140 -9.51 -23.61 -26.03
C GLU A 140 -7.98 -23.69 -26.12
N GLY A 141 -7.32 -22.74 -26.79
CA GLY A 141 -5.87 -22.75 -26.96
C GLY A 141 -5.13 -22.69 -25.62
N PHE A 142 -5.29 -21.61 -24.88
CA PHE A 142 -4.65 -21.42 -23.59
C PHE A 142 -5.34 -22.14 -22.44
N ALA A 143 -6.65 -22.38 -22.53
CA ALA A 143 -7.43 -23.01 -21.46
C ALA A 143 -7.40 -24.55 -21.47
N LYS A 144 -7.11 -25.22 -22.60
CA LYS A 144 -7.11 -26.69 -22.69
C LYS A 144 -5.76 -27.24 -23.15
N PRO A 145 -5.32 -28.41 -22.63
CA PRO A 145 -4.14 -29.09 -23.14
C PRO A 145 -4.36 -29.55 -24.58
N GLU A 146 -3.29 -29.65 -25.36
CA GLU A 146 -3.37 -29.85 -26.82
C GLU A 146 -4.19 -31.07 -27.23
N HIS A 147 -4.10 -32.18 -26.51
CA HIS A 147 -4.87 -33.40 -26.78
C HIS A 147 -6.40 -33.21 -26.60
N ALA A 148 -6.83 -32.26 -25.76
CA ALA A 148 -8.23 -31.96 -25.48
C ALA A 148 -8.82 -30.83 -26.35
N ARG A 149 -8.01 -30.23 -27.25
CA ARG A 149 -8.46 -29.18 -28.17
C ARG A 149 -9.20 -29.78 -29.36
N THR A 150 -10.26 -29.12 -29.82
CA THR A 150 -10.98 -29.55 -31.03
C THR A 150 -10.09 -29.50 -32.27
N PRO A 151 -10.34 -30.34 -33.31
CA PRO A 151 -9.58 -30.26 -34.56
C PRO A 151 -9.65 -28.87 -35.22
N ARG A 152 -10.79 -28.18 -35.07
CA ARG A 152 -10.96 -26.79 -35.52
C ARG A 152 -10.02 -25.86 -34.74
N ALA A 153 -10.00 -25.95 -33.41
CA ALA A 153 -9.12 -25.11 -32.60
C ALA A 153 -7.66 -25.30 -32.96
N LYS A 154 -7.18 -26.56 -33.10
CA LYS A 154 -5.79 -26.85 -33.52
C LYS A 154 -5.43 -26.19 -34.84
N ARG A 155 -6.30 -26.28 -35.85
CA ARG A 155 -6.10 -25.63 -37.15
C ARG A 155 -6.18 -24.11 -37.10
N LEU A 156 -6.92 -23.55 -36.14
CA LEU A 156 -7.12 -22.11 -36.05
C LEU A 156 -5.96 -21.44 -35.31
N VAL A 157 -5.58 -21.96 -34.14
CA VAL A 157 -4.59 -21.31 -33.25
C VAL A 157 -3.16 -21.77 -33.50
N GLY A 158 -2.96 -22.94 -34.11
CA GLY A 158 -1.63 -23.54 -34.30
C GLY A 158 -1.01 -24.03 -32.99
N VAL A 159 0.32 -24.01 -32.92
CA VAL A 159 1.10 -24.46 -31.77
C VAL A 159 1.23 -23.35 -30.72
N VAL A 160 0.38 -23.43 -29.71
CA VAL A 160 0.33 -22.52 -28.55
C VAL A 160 0.45 -23.31 -27.23
N PRO A 161 1.12 -22.76 -26.21
CA PRO A 161 1.18 -23.40 -24.90
C PRO A 161 -0.21 -23.55 -24.28
N HIS A 162 -0.40 -24.58 -23.48
CA HIS A 162 -1.50 -24.61 -22.52
C HIS A 162 -1.09 -23.77 -21.31
N LEU A 163 -1.96 -22.92 -20.78
CA LEU A 163 -1.63 -22.08 -19.62
C LEU A 163 -2.50 -22.46 -18.42
N GLY A 164 -3.79 -22.73 -18.65
CA GLY A 164 -4.73 -23.13 -17.61
C GLY A 164 -4.95 -22.08 -16.52
N CYS A 165 -4.61 -20.81 -16.77
CA CYS A 165 -4.73 -19.74 -15.79
C CYS A 165 -6.08 -19.01 -15.87
N ALA A 166 -6.51 -18.43 -14.75
CA ALA A 166 -7.79 -17.72 -14.63
C ALA A 166 -7.97 -16.56 -15.62
N LEU A 167 -6.87 -15.95 -16.08
CA LEU A 167 -6.89 -14.88 -17.07
C LEU A 167 -7.61 -15.28 -18.38
N PHE A 168 -7.61 -16.56 -18.74
CA PHE A 168 -8.23 -17.07 -19.97
C PHE A 168 -9.51 -17.89 -19.73
N ILE A 169 -10.09 -17.81 -18.53
CA ILE A 169 -11.45 -18.30 -18.25
C ILE A 169 -12.45 -17.25 -18.76
N LYS A 170 -13.63 -17.67 -19.20
CA LYS A 170 -14.69 -16.75 -19.63
C LYS A 170 -15.06 -15.83 -18.48
N HIS A 171 -15.11 -14.53 -18.76
CA HIS A 171 -15.62 -13.55 -17.82
C HIS A 171 -17.16 -13.67 -17.74
N GLU A 172 -17.76 -13.36 -16.59
CA GLU A 172 -19.23 -13.45 -16.39
C GLU A 172 -20.01 -12.70 -17.49
N ILE A 173 -19.51 -11.52 -17.88
CA ILE A 173 -20.05 -10.73 -19.00
C ILE A 173 -19.98 -11.49 -20.33
N GLU A 174 -18.89 -12.20 -20.62
CA GLU A 174 -18.74 -12.99 -21.86
C GLU A 174 -19.63 -14.24 -21.86
N GLU A 175 -19.99 -14.76 -20.68
CA GLU A 175 -20.95 -15.86 -20.53
C GLU A 175 -22.38 -15.38 -20.73
N ARG A 176 -22.75 -14.26 -20.09
CA ARG A 176 -24.09 -13.67 -20.19
C ARG A 176 -24.37 -13.04 -21.55
N LEU A 177 -23.36 -12.44 -22.19
CA LEU A 177 -23.48 -11.72 -23.46
C LEU A 177 -22.66 -12.40 -24.58
N PRO A 178 -23.10 -13.54 -25.12
CA PRO A 178 -22.33 -14.31 -26.10
C PRO A 178 -22.19 -13.62 -27.47
N ARG A 179 -23.01 -12.59 -27.74
CA ARG A 179 -23.04 -11.80 -28.98
C ARG A 179 -22.06 -10.62 -29.00
N VAL A 180 -21.31 -10.39 -27.92
CA VAL A 180 -20.31 -9.32 -27.90
C VAL A 180 -19.28 -9.54 -29.00
N ALA A 181 -19.06 -8.49 -29.81
CA ALA A 181 -18.14 -8.52 -30.93
C ALA A 181 -17.29 -7.25 -30.94
N VAL A 182 -16.03 -7.43 -31.32
CA VAL A 182 -15.07 -6.33 -31.48
C VAL A 182 -14.63 -6.34 -32.94
N PRO A 183 -14.82 -5.25 -33.71
CA PRO A 183 -14.38 -5.15 -35.09
C PRO A 183 -12.86 -5.31 -35.21
N ASP A 184 -12.41 -5.94 -36.30
CA ASP A 184 -10.99 -6.20 -36.56
C ASP A 184 -10.14 -4.91 -36.53
N ALA A 185 -10.70 -3.79 -36.99
CA ALA A 185 -10.07 -2.46 -36.98
C ALA A 185 -9.62 -1.98 -35.59
N ALA A 186 -10.33 -2.38 -34.52
CA ALA A 186 -9.94 -2.04 -33.15
C ALA A 186 -8.58 -2.67 -32.78
N PHE A 187 -8.32 -3.90 -33.23
CA PHE A 187 -7.06 -4.60 -32.97
C PHE A 187 -5.91 -4.08 -33.82
N GLU A 188 -6.16 -3.61 -35.04
CA GLU A 188 -5.12 -3.01 -35.88
C GLU A 188 -4.53 -1.75 -35.26
N ASN A 189 -5.38 -0.87 -34.75
CA ASN A 189 -4.94 0.34 -34.05
C ASN A 189 -4.15 -0.01 -32.79
N LEU A 190 -4.60 -1.03 -32.06
CA LEU A 190 -3.94 -1.50 -30.84
C LEU A 190 -2.56 -2.13 -31.13
N PHE A 191 -2.46 -3.02 -32.12
CA PHE A 191 -1.19 -3.68 -32.44
C PHE A 191 -0.19 -2.73 -33.11
N ARG A 192 -0.65 -1.77 -33.93
CA ARG A 192 0.22 -0.67 -34.41
C ARG A 192 0.77 0.18 -33.26
N PHE A 193 0.05 0.27 -32.15
CA PHE A 193 0.54 0.91 -30.93
C PHE A 193 1.52 0.00 -30.19
N PHE A 194 1.21 -1.28 -29.98
CA PHE A 194 2.11 -2.23 -29.29
C PHE A 194 3.47 -2.40 -30.00
N GLU A 195 3.50 -2.35 -31.34
CA GLU A 195 4.74 -2.45 -32.14
C GLU A 195 5.71 -1.28 -31.95
N ARG A 196 5.27 -0.17 -31.35
CA ARG A 196 6.13 0.98 -31.04
C ARG A 196 6.99 0.79 -29.80
N TYR A 197 6.78 -0.31 -29.08
CA TYR A 197 7.43 -0.58 -27.80
C TYR A 197 8.12 -1.94 -27.83
N SER A 198 9.19 -2.08 -27.07
CA SER A 198 9.90 -3.34 -26.88
C SER A 198 9.30 -4.08 -25.69
N TRP A 199 8.70 -5.24 -25.88
CA TRP A 199 8.05 -5.98 -24.79
C TRP A 199 9.00 -7.06 -24.25
N ASN A 200 9.21 -7.04 -22.93
CA ASN A 200 10.06 -8.00 -22.25
C ASN A 200 9.31 -8.60 -21.05
N PRO A 201 9.12 -9.94 -21.01
CA PRO A 201 8.47 -10.58 -19.88
C PRO A 201 9.30 -10.52 -18.59
N GLY A 202 10.62 -10.27 -18.69
CA GLY A 202 11.52 -10.17 -17.54
C GLY A 202 11.36 -8.89 -16.73
N ASP A 203 11.62 -8.96 -15.43
CA ASP A 203 11.40 -7.82 -14.53
C ASP A 203 12.56 -6.81 -14.49
N ALA A 204 13.68 -7.10 -15.15
CA ALA A 204 14.83 -6.20 -15.17
C ALA A 204 14.69 -5.20 -16.34
N PRO A 205 14.73 -3.88 -16.09
CA PRO A 205 14.81 -2.90 -17.18
C PRO A 205 16.12 -3.10 -17.94
N THR A 206 16.02 -3.18 -19.26
CA THR A 206 17.16 -3.03 -20.17
C THR A 206 17.41 -1.54 -20.41
N ALA A 207 18.55 -1.17 -20.98
CA ALA A 207 18.90 0.22 -21.29
C ALA A 207 18.02 0.88 -22.37
N ARG A 208 16.87 0.29 -22.74
CA ARG A 208 15.97 0.79 -23.79
C ARG A 208 14.85 1.64 -23.18
N ALA A 209 14.78 2.90 -23.62
CA ALA A 209 13.80 3.88 -23.14
C ALA A 209 12.35 3.64 -23.59
N ASP A 210 12.10 2.66 -24.46
CA ASP A 210 10.79 2.27 -25.00
C ASP A 210 10.38 0.84 -24.59
N GLU A 211 11.06 0.27 -23.60
CA GLU A 211 10.75 -1.06 -23.09
C GLU A 211 9.52 -1.07 -22.18
N ILE A 212 8.67 -2.08 -22.37
CA ILE A 212 7.54 -2.42 -21.50
C ILE A 212 7.84 -3.75 -20.82
N ASN A 213 7.91 -3.70 -19.50
CA ASN A 213 8.12 -4.85 -18.64
C ASN A 213 7.11 -4.81 -17.46
N PRO A 214 7.05 -5.86 -16.62
CA PRO A 214 6.10 -5.91 -15.50
C PRO A 214 6.23 -4.74 -14.53
N ASP A 215 7.43 -4.20 -14.31
CA ASP A 215 7.65 -3.06 -13.41
C ASP A 215 7.13 -1.75 -14.02
N VAL A 216 7.38 -1.51 -15.31
CA VAL A 216 6.80 -0.38 -16.07
C VAL A 216 5.27 -0.42 -16.01
N LEU A 217 4.64 -1.60 -16.16
CA LEU A 217 3.18 -1.74 -16.04
C LEU A 217 2.67 -1.37 -14.64
N GLY A 218 3.39 -1.78 -13.58
CA GLY A 218 3.06 -1.41 -12.21
C GLY A 218 3.16 0.11 -11.99
N HIS A 219 4.25 0.73 -12.45
CA HIS A 219 4.44 2.18 -12.40
C HIS A 219 3.33 2.95 -13.14
N VAL A 220 2.97 2.47 -14.33
CA VAL A 220 1.91 3.02 -15.17
C VAL A 220 0.58 3.05 -14.41
N PHE A 221 0.19 1.90 -13.86
CA PHE A 221 -1.08 1.72 -13.18
C PHE A 221 -1.17 2.60 -11.93
N GLU A 222 -0.17 2.52 -11.04
CA GLU A 222 -0.21 3.21 -9.75
C GLU A 222 -0.18 4.74 -9.88
N ARG A 223 0.57 5.27 -10.86
CA ARG A 223 0.73 6.71 -11.00
C ARG A 223 -0.45 7.38 -11.71
N HIS A 224 -1.15 6.68 -12.60
CA HIS A 224 -2.11 7.31 -13.50
C HIS A 224 -3.56 6.83 -13.37
N ILE A 225 -3.78 5.65 -12.79
CA ILE A 225 -5.11 5.11 -12.48
C ILE A 225 -5.44 5.38 -11.00
N ASN A 226 -4.58 4.96 -10.08
CA ASN A 226 -4.85 5.05 -8.64
C ASN A 226 -4.79 6.46 -8.03
N ARG A 227 -3.87 7.32 -8.48
CA ARG A 227 -3.72 8.70 -7.92
C ARG A 227 -4.92 9.61 -8.10
N LYS A 228 -5.78 9.37 -9.08
CA LYS A 228 -6.89 10.29 -9.40
C LYS A 228 -8.13 10.05 -8.56
N SER A 229 -8.20 8.94 -7.83
CA SER A 229 -9.44 8.54 -7.13
C SER A 229 -9.27 8.04 -5.68
N PHE A 230 -8.09 7.54 -5.26
CA PHE A 230 -7.95 6.87 -3.94
C PHE A 230 -6.61 7.12 -3.22
N GLY A 231 -5.82 8.10 -3.68
CA GLY A 231 -4.53 8.50 -3.07
C GLY A 231 -3.54 7.37 -2.77
N ALA A 232 -3.59 6.27 -3.53
CA ALA A 232 -2.54 5.26 -3.54
C ALA A 232 -1.32 5.80 -4.30
N TYR A 233 -0.17 5.78 -3.64
CA TYR A 233 1.09 6.31 -4.17
C TYR A 233 2.05 5.17 -4.53
N TYR A 234 2.63 5.25 -5.73
CA TYR A 234 3.68 4.31 -6.13
C TYR A 234 4.84 4.31 -5.14
N THR A 235 5.14 3.14 -4.60
CA THR A 235 6.21 2.95 -3.62
C THR A 235 7.49 2.58 -4.34
N ARG A 236 8.54 3.38 -4.13
CA ARG A 236 9.85 3.12 -4.75
C ARG A 236 10.38 1.73 -4.39
N ASP A 237 11.04 1.10 -5.36
CA ASP A 237 11.62 -0.24 -5.23
C ASP A 237 12.61 -0.35 -4.06
N GLU A 238 13.32 0.71 -3.71
CA GLU A 238 14.20 0.70 -2.54
C GLU A 238 13.43 0.61 -1.21
N ILE A 239 12.24 1.22 -1.12
CA ILE A 239 11.38 1.14 0.06
C ILE A 239 10.71 -0.24 0.13
N THR A 240 10.15 -0.73 -0.99
CA THR A 240 9.50 -2.06 -1.02
C THR A 240 10.50 -3.15 -0.68
N ARG A 241 11.69 -3.15 -1.31
CA ARG A 241 12.78 -4.09 -1.01
C ARG A 241 13.18 -4.01 0.48
N HIS A 242 13.40 -2.81 1.01
CA HIS A 242 13.78 -2.66 2.41
C HIS A 242 12.75 -3.25 3.37
N LEU A 243 11.47 -2.92 3.19
CA LEU A 243 10.40 -3.42 4.04
C LEU A 243 10.25 -4.95 3.92
N CYS A 244 10.32 -5.50 2.70
CA CYS A 244 10.25 -6.94 2.49
C CYS A 244 11.43 -7.66 3.14
N GLU A 245 12.67 -7.21 2.92
CA GLU A 245 13.84 -7.83 3.53
C GLU A 245 13.80 -7.73 5.07
N GLN A 246 13.48 -6.56 5.63
CA GLN A 246 13.33 -6.40 7.09
C GLN A 246 12.30 -7.37 7.67
N THR A 247 11.09 -7.35 7.12
CA THR A 247 9.95 -8.09 7.68
C THR A 247 10.14 -9.61 7.51
N ILE A 248 10.52 -10.05 6.31
CA ILE A 248 10.65 -11.48 5.98
C ILE A 248 11.88 -12.08 6.64
N HIS A 249 13.03 -11.40 6.64
CA HIS A 249 14.23 -11.95 7.29
C HIS A 249 14.04 -12.03 8.81
N SER A 250 13.44 -11.03 9.46
CA SER A 250 13.12 -11.10 10.89
C SER A 250 12.19 -12.27 11.20
N LEU A 251 11.16 -12.50 10.38
CA LEU A 251 10.25 -13.63 10.55
C LEU A 251 10.96 -14.99 10.41
N ILE A 252 11.83 -15.14 9.42
CA ILE A 252 12.61 -16.37 9.22
C ILE A 252 13.56 -16.62 10.39
N LEU A 253 14.30 -15.60 10.82
CA LEU A 253 15.23 -15.67 11.94
C LEU A 253 14.50 -16.06 13.23
N GLU A 254 13.36 -15.44 13.53
CA GLU A 254 12.58 -15.75 14.72
C GLU A 254 12.07 -17.20 14.71
N ARG A 255 11.56 -17.70 13.58
CA ARG A 255 11.11 -19.09 13.46
C ARG A 255 12.26 -20.09 13.63
N VAL A 256 13.43 -19.80 13.07
CA VAL A 256 14.61 -20.65 13.21
C VAL A 256 15.15 -20.62 14.65
N ASN A 257 15.29 -19.44 15.25
CA ASN A 257 15.79 -19.29 16.61
C ASN A 257 14.83 -19.90 17.65
N ALA A 258 13.52 -19.82 17.43
CA ALA A 258 12.54 -20.47 18.30
C ALA A 258 12.64 -22.00 18.23
N ALA A 259 12.84 -22.57 17.03
CA ALA A 259 13.02 -24.01 16.85
C ALA A 259 14.39 -24.54 17.31
N ALA A 260 15.39 -23.66 17.39
CA ALA A 260 16.74 -23.95 17.88
C ALA A 260 16.96 -23.47 19.34
N ALA A 261 15.90 -23.09 20.05
CA ALA A 261 16.01 -22.71 21.46
C ALA A 261 16.27 -23.95 22.33
N PRO A 262 17.06 -23.85 23.41
CA PRO A 262 17.24 -24.95 24.35
C PRO A 262 15.89 -25.32 25.00
N PRO A 263 15.63 -26.61 25.26
CA PRO A 263 14.41 -27.05 25.93
C PRO A 263 14.32 -26.41 27.32
N SER A 264 13.18 -25.78 27.62
CA SER A 264 12.91 -25.16 28.91
C SER A 264 12.23 -26.16 29.84
N GLY A 265 13.01 -26.89 30.64
CA GLY A 265 12.54 -27.80 31.69
C GLY A 265 12.73 -29.31 31.42
N GLU A 266 12.78 -30.10 32.50
CA GLU A 266 12.92 -31.57 32.54
C GLU A 266 11.68 -32.30 31.99
N GLN A 267 11.41 -32.21 30.70
CA GLN A 267 10.63 -33.23 30.00
C GLN A 267 11.28 -33.51 28.65
N VAL A 268 12.22 -34.45 28.68
CA VAL A 268 12.71 -35.13 27.48
C VAL A 268 11.60 -36.07 27.01
N SER A 269 10.63 -35.57 26.25
CA SER A 269 9.82 -36.44 25.41
C SER A 269 10.59 -36.66 24.10
N THR A 270 11.22 -37.83 24.02
CA THR A 270 11.87 -38.42 22.86
C THR A 270 10.87 -38.63 21.72
N ALA A 271 10.59 -37.55 20.98
CA ALA A 271 10.16 -37.66 19.59
C ALA A 271 11.14 -36.83 18.76
N CYS A 272 12.19 -37.48 18.26
CA CYS A 272 13.08 -36.91 17.25
C CYS A 272 12.26 -36.57 16.00
N SER A 273 11.64 -35.39 15.99
CA SER A 273 11.09 -34.79 14.78
C SER A 273 12.21 -34.77 13.74
N ARG A 274 11.91 -35.21 12.51
CA ARG A 274 12.84 -35.18 11.35
C ARG A 274 13.41 -33.77 11.06
N HIS A 275 12.90 -32.76 11.76
CA HIS A 275 13.16 -31.33 11.63
C HIS A 275 13.77 -30.71 12.90
N SER A 276 14.23 -31.50 13.88
CA SER A 276 14.89 -30.99 15.09
C SER A 276 16.20 -30.26 14.76
N LEU A 277 16.45 -29.12 15.41
CA LEU A 277 17.65 -28.32 15.27
C LEU A 277 18.49 -28.39 16.54
N ALA A 278 19.82 -28.43 16.39
CA ALA A 278 20.73 -28.29 17.52
C ALA A 278 20.52 -26.91 18.20
N PRO A 279 20.60 -26.81 19.54
CA PRO A 279 20.46 -25.54 20.23
C PRO A 279 21.51 -24.52 19.78
N ARG A 280 21.06 -23.42 19.17
CA ARG A 280 21.89 -22.29 18.74
C ARG A 280 21.04 -21.07 18.43
N ARG A 281 21.66 -19.89 18.40
CA ARG A 281 21.01 -18.62 18.07
C ARG A 281 21.75 -17.95 16.92
N PHE A 282 20.98 -17.38 15.99
CA PHE A 282 21.48 -16.56 14.90
C PHE A 282 21.07 -15.10 15.12
N ASP A 283 22.03 -14.19 15.00
CA ASP A 283 21.77 -12.75 15.23
C ASP A 283 21.30 -12.02 13.97
N SER A 284 21.63 -12.56 12.80
CA SER A 284 21.26 -11.95 11.52
C SER A 284 21.03 -13.00 10.42
N MET A 285 20.40 -12.57 9.33
CA MET A 285 20.20 -13.45 8.17
C MET A 285 21.54 -13.82 7.52
N SER A 286 22.54 -12.94 7.56
CA SER A 286 23.88 -13.22 7.05
C SER A 286 24.57 -14.32 7.85
N ASP A 287 24.47 -14.24 9.18
CA ASP A 287 24.97 -15.25 10.10
C ASP A 287 24.29 -16.61 9.86
N LEU A 288 22.94 -16.60 9.83
CA LEU A 288 22.15 -17.80 9.52
C LEU A 288 22.58 -18.44 8.19
N LEU A 289 22.70 -17.67 7.11
CA LEU A 289 23.05 -18.19 5.79
C LEU A 289 24.49 -18.75 5.73
N SER A 290 25.42 -18.13 6.46
CA SER A 290 26.82 -18.56 6.51
C SER A 290 26.95 -19.90 7.25
N ASN A 291 26.22 -20.04 8.35
CA ASN A 291 26.30 -21.17 9.29
C ASN A 291 25.23 -22.26 9.04
N MET A 292 24.68 -22.32 7.81
CA MET A 292 23.72 -23.37 7.43
C MET A 292 24.36 -24.75 7.32
N ASP A 293 23.82 -25.70 8.09
CA ASP A 293 24.07 -27.14 7.96
C ASP A 293 22.89 -27.88 7.31
N ALA A 294 22.98 -29.21 7.23
CA ALA A 294 21.99 -30.03 6.57
C ALA A 294 20.63 -30.01 7.28
N ALA A 295 20.64 -29.96 8.61
CA ALA A 295 19.42 -29.91 9.42
C ALA A 295 18.69 -28.59 9.22
N LEU A 296 19.42 -27.47 9.23
CA LEU A 296 18.86 -26.15 8.98
C LEU A 296 18.34 -26.01 7.55
N CYS A 297 19.07 -26.51 6.54
CA CYS A 297 18.58 -26.52 5.15
C CYS A 297 17.26 -27.30 5.02
N ARG A 298 17.15 -28.48 5.64
CA ARG A 298 15.91 -29.27 5.68
C ARG A 298 14.78 -28.50 6.37
N PHE A 299 15.04 -27.94 7.54
CA PHE A 299 14.06 -27.16 8.30
C PHE A 299 13.52 -25.95 7.49
N LEU A 300 14.41 -25.21 6.84
CA LEU A 300 14.03 -24.06 6.01
C LEU A 300 13.16 -24.49 4.81
N LEU A 301 13.57 -25.52 4.06
CA LEU A 301 12.88 -25.97 2.85
C LEU A 301 11.56 -26.69 3.12
N ASP A 302 11.40 -27.30 4.30
CA ASP A 302 10.23 -28.13 4.64
C ASP A 302 9.22 -27.45 5.54
N LYS A 303 9.69 -26.59 6.44
CA LYS A 303 8.87 -26.05 7.52
C LYS A 303 8.79 -24.54 7.50
N VAL A 304 9.90 -23.83 7.30
CA VAL A 304 9.86 -22.36 7.40
C VAL A 304 9.31 -21.75 6.13
N LEU A 305 10.01 -21.89 5.00
CA LEU A 305 9.73 -21.13 3.79
C LEU A 305 8.38 -21.48 3.12
N PRO A 306 7.99 -22.77 2.97
CA PRO A 306 6.71 -23.10 2.33
C PRO A 306 5.49 -22.69 3.17
N ASP A 307 5.70 -22.46 4.47
CA ASP A 307 4.62 -22.27 5.43
C ASP A 307 4.22 -20.80 5.60
N LEU A 308 5.13 -19.86 5.31
CA LEU A 308 4.90 -18.42 5.52
C LEU A 308 3.64 -17.92 4.78
N LYS A 309 2.84 -17.09 5.42
CA LYS A 309 1.67 -16.41 4.81
C LYS A 309 1.85 -14.89 4.89
N LEU A 310 2.11 -14.26 3.75
CA LEU A 310 2.41 -12.83 3.61
C LEU A 310 1.24 -12.13 2.93
N LEU A 311 0.73 -11.07 3.54
CA LEU A 311 -0.41 -10.31 3.04
C LEU A 311 -0.05 -8.85 2.71
N ASP A 312 -0.62 -8.35 1.61
CA ASP A 312 -0.79 -6.92 1.36
C ASP A 312 -2.30 -6.58 1.26
N PRO A 313 -2.94 -5.96 2.27
CA PRO A 313 -4.38 -5.69 2.28
C PRO A 313 -4.81 -4.46 1.45
N ALA A 314 -3.87 -3.78 0.80
CA ALA A 314 -4.10 -2.67 -0.11
C ALA A 314 -3.07 -2.75 -1.25
N CYS A 315 -3.09 -3.87 -1.98
CA CYS A 315 -1.95 -4.30 -2.77
C CYS A 315 -1.68 -3.49 -4.04
N GLY A 316 -2.64 -2.67 -4.47
CA GLY A 316 -2.52 -1.89 -5.69
C GLY A 316 -2.12 -2.78 -6.87
N SER A 317 -1.08 -2.38 -7.60
CA SER A 317 -0.56 -3.18 -8.72
C SER A 317 0.37 -4.32 -8.29
N GLY A 318 0.48 -4.62 -7.00
CA GLY A 318 1.27 -5.72 -6.46
C GLY A 318 2.76 -5.43 -6.26
N ALA A 319 3.18 -4.17 -6.10
CA ALA A 319 4.60 -3.82 -5.93
C ALA A 319 5.26 -4.51 -4.72
N PHE A 320 4.58 -4.58 -3.57
CA PHE A 320 5.08 -5.31 -2.40
C PHE A 320 5.01 -6.83 -2.58
N LEU A 321 4.03 -7.35 -3.31
CA LEU A 321 3.93 -8.78 -3.62
C LEU A 321 5.10 -9.25 -4.49
N VAL A 322 5.45 -8.47 -5.52
CA VAL A 322 6.62 -8.73 -6.38
C VAL A 322 7.93 -8.59 -5.58
N ALA A 323 8.05 -7.58 -4.71
CA ALA A 323 9.21 -7.44 -3.83
C ALA A 323 9.34 -8.62 -2.85
N ALA A 324 8.24 -9.06 -2.24
CA ALA A 324 8.21 -10.22 -1.35
C ALA A 324 8.56 -11.53 -2.09
N LEU A 325 8.06 -11.70 -3.33
CA LEU A 325 8.46 -12.80 -4.22
C LEU A 325 9.98 -12.82 -4.40
N ARG A 326 10.59 -11.69 -4.77
CA ARG A 326 12.04 -11.56 -4.96
C ARG A 326 12.81 -11.89 -3.68
N THR A 327 12.38 -11.39 -2.53
CA THR A 327 13.02 -11.67 -1.23
C THR A 327 12.97 -13.16 -0.89
N LEU A 328 11.80 -13.81 -0.98
CA LEU A 328 11.67 -15.24 -0.68
C LEU A 328 12.47 -16.11 -1.67
N VAL A 329 12.41 -15.81 -2.97
CA VAL A 329 13.19 -16.52 -3.99
C VAL A 329 14.69 -16.39 -3.72
N SER A 330 15.16 -15.21 -3.30
CA SER A 330 16.56 -15.01 -2.92
C SER A 330 16.98 -15.90 -1.75
N VAL A 331 16.12 -16.07 -0.74
CA VAL A 331 16.40 -16.98 0.39
C VAL A 331 16.39 -18.44 -0.08
N TYR A 332 15.38 -18.86 -0.84
CA TYR A 332 15.34 -20.20 -1.43
C TYR A 332 16.58 -20.52 -2.24
N ALA A 333 17.03 -19.60 -3.09
CA ALA A 333 18.23 -19.75 -3.90
C ALA A 333 19.47 -19.96 -3.03
N ALA A 334 19.64 -19.17 -1.97
CA ALA A 334 20.76 -19.32 -1.03
C ALA A 334 20.74 -20.69 -0.33
N VAL A 335 19.58 -21.15 0.12
CA VAL A 335 19.43 -22.47 0.77
C VAL A 335 19.72 -23.61 -0.23
N ILE A 336 19.17 -23.54 -1.44
CA ILE A 336 19.39 -24.55 -2.50
C ILE A 336 20.85 -24.58 -2.92
N GLY A 337 21.51 -23.42 -3.06
CA GLY A 337 22.93 -23.33 -3.36
C GLY A 337 23.77 -24.03 -2.30
N LYS A 338 23.45 -23.80 -1.02
CA LYS A 338 24.14 -24.41 0.11
C LYS A 338 23.94 -25.93 0.20
N VAL A 339 22.77 -26.46 -0.19
CA VAL A 339 22.51 -27.92 -0.21
C VAL A 339 23.57 -28.68 -1.01
N SER A 340 24.06 -28.10 -2.11
CA SER A 340 25.10 -28.73 -2.93
C SER A 340 26.43 -28.88 -2.18
N ALA A 341 26.76 -27.92 -1.31
CA ALA A 341 28.02 -27.86 -0.55
C ALA A 341 28.03 -28.70 0.73
N VAL A 342 26.88 -28.86 1.41
CA VAL A 342 26.78 -29.46 2.75
C VAL A 342 26.93 -31.00 2.78
N GLY A 343 27.00 -31.67 1.63
CA GLY A 343 27.34 -33.11 1.57
C GLY A 343 26.24 -34.10 1.93
N ASP A 344 25.07 -33.67 2.41
CA ASP A 344 23.96 -34.55 2.82
C ASP A 344 23.32 -35.31 1.62
N ALA A 345 23.38 -36.64 1.65
CA ALA A 345 22.90 -37.49 0.56
C ALA A 345 21.37 -37.48 0.39
N ALA A 346 20.59 -37.25 1.44
CA ALA A 346 19.12 -37.20 1.34
C ALA A 346 18.66 -35.90 0.66
N LEU A 347 19.25 -34.76 1.06
CA LEU A 347 19.02 -33.47 0.44
C LEU A 347 19.48 -33.44 -1.01
N LYS A 348 20.67 -33.99 -1.32
CA LYS A 348 21.16 -34.11 -2.70
C LYS A 348 20.24 -34.96 -3.57
N ARG A 349 19.79 -36.12 -3.09
CA ARG A 349 18.81 -36.97 -3.82
C ARG A 349 17.49 -36.25 -4.05
N ARG A 350 17.01 -35.49 -3.06
CA ARG A 350 15.79 -34.70 -3.20
C ARG A 350 15.94 -33.57 -4.20
N LEU A 351 17.04 -32.81 -4.16
CA LEU A 351 17.31 -31.76 -5.14
C LEU A 351 17.47 -32.35 -6.54
N GLY A 352 18.14 -33.50 -6.67
CA GLY A 352 18.23 -34.25 -7.93
C GLY A 352 16.87 -34.75 -8.43
N ARG A 353 15.95 -35.12 -7.54
CA ARG A 353 14.56 -35.44 -7.89
C ARG A 353 13.82 -34.18 -8.39
N LEU A 354 13.88 -33.08 -7.65
CA LEU A 354 13.25 -31.82 -8.03
C LEU A 354 13.76 -31.31 -9.39
N ARG A 355 15.06 -31.41 -9.65
CA ARG A 355 15.68 -31.05 -10.94
C ARG A 355 15.23 -31.95 -12.10
N ARG A 356 14.88 -33.21 -11.84
CA ARG A 356 14.34 -34.14 -12.85
C ARG A 356 12.86 -33.92 -13.11
N GLU A 357 12.09 -33.69 -12.05
CA GLU A 357 10.65 -33.46 -12.11
C GLU A 357 10.29 -32.06 -12.64
N ASN A 358 11.19 -31.08 -12.46
CA ASN A 358 10.96 -29.70 -12.87
C ASN A 358 12.05 -29.23 -13.83
N THR A 359 11.65 -28.83 -15.03
CA THR A 359 12.58 -28.32 -16.07
C THR A 359 13.31 -27.04 -15.65
N SER A 360 12.71 -26.21 -14.78
CA SER A 360 13.35 -25.03 -14.18
C SER A 360 13.05 -25.02 -12.68
N LEU A 361 14.10 -25.06 -11.87
CA LEU A 361 13.98 -24.97 -10.41
C LEU A 361 13.56 -23.57 -9.97
N ASP A 362 14.03 -22.53 -10.69
CA ASP A 362 13.59 -21.14 -10.49
C ASP A 362 12.08 -20.99 -10.67
N TYR A 363 11.55 -21.55 -11.77
CA TYR A 363 10.10 -21.56 -12.02
C TYR A 363 9.34 -22.28 -10.91
N TYR A 364 9.82 -23.46 -10.47
CA TYR A 364 9.19 -24.22 -9.40
C TYR A 364 9.14 -23.43 -8.08
N VAL A 365 10.25 -22.80 -7.68
CA VAL A 365 10.33 -21.99 -6.46
C VAL A 365 9.40 -20.78 -6.57
N ARG A 366 9.47 -20.01 -7.66
CA ARG A 366 8.60 -18.84 -7.85
C ARG A 366 7.13 -19.23 -7.86
N ARG A 367 6.77 -20.34 -8.52
CA ARG A 367 5.40 -20.86 -8.54
C ARG A 367 4.90 -21.14 -7.12
N ARG A 368 5.69 -21.85 -6.30
CA ARG A 368 5.34 -22.12 -4.89
C ARG A 368 5.19 -20.84 -4.09
N VAL A 369 6.08 -19.86 -4.26
CA VAL A 369 5.98 -18.59 -3.54
C VAL A 369 4.69 -17.85 -3.91
N VAL A 370 4.38 -17.77 -5.20
CA VAL A 370 3.16 -17.11 -5.68
C VAL A 370 1.90 -17.81 -5.18
N THR A 371 1.86 -19.15 -5.13
CA THR A 371 0.65 -19.90 -4.73
C THR A 371 0.49 -20.09 -3.23
N ASP A 372 1.59 -20.29 -2.51
CA ASP A 372 1.53 -20.79 -1.14
C ASP A 372 1.82 -19.69 -0.11
N ASN A 373 2.51 -18.62 -0.53
CA ASN A 373 3.03 -17.60 0.39
C ASN A 373 2.40 -16.22 0.24
N LEU A 374 2.01 -15.79 -0.97
CA LEU A 374 1.62 -14.41 -1.25
C LEU A 374 0.10 -14.25 -1.34
N PHE A 375 -0.43 -13.26 -0.62
CA PHE A 375 -1.85 -12.91 -0.56
C PHE A 375 -2.02 -11.40 -0.70
N GLY A 376 -3.06 -10.96 -1.39
CA GLY A 376 -3.27 -9.54 -1.67
C GLY A 376 -4.75 -9.19 -1.79
N VAL A 377 -5.12 -8.02 -1.29
CA VAL A 377 -6.48 -7.48 -1.43
C VAL A 377 -6.40 -6.03 -1.89
N ASP A 378 -7.25 -5.64 -2.83
CA ASP A 378 -7.44 -4.23 -3.18
C ASP A 378 -8.91 -3.96 -3.53
N ILE A 379 -9.40 -2.75 -3.24
CA ILE A 379 -10.78 -2.36 -3.55
C ILE A 379 -10.99 -2.20 -5.07
N MET A 380 -9.94 -1.90 -5.82
CA MET A 380 -9.98 -1.75 -7.27
C MET A 380 -9.68 -3.08 -7.96
N GLU A 381 -10.67 -3.60 -8.68
CA GLU A 381 -10.56 -4.86 -9.39
C GLU A 381 -9.45 -4.80 -10.45
N GLU A 382 -9.36 -3.69 -11.18
CA GLU A 382 -8.30 -3.49 -12.17
C GLU A 382 -6.90 -3.52 -11.54
N ALA A 383 -6.76 -3.10 -10.28
CA ALA A 383 -5.48 -3.15 -9.56
C ALA A 383 -5.09 -4.61 -9.28
N THR A 384 -6.05 -5.40 -8.80
CA THR A 384 -5.84 -6.84 -8.56
C THR A 384 -5.53 -7.60 -9.84
N GLU A 385 -6.15 -7.25 -10.97
CA GLU A 385 -5.82 -7.85 -12.28
C GLU A 385 -4.38 -7.57 -12.71
N ILE A 386 -3.90 -6.33 -12.52
CA ILE A 386 -2.51 -5.99 -12.82
C ILE A 386 -1.54 -6.68 -11.85
N ALA A 387 -1.89 -6.80 -10.57
CA ALA A 387 -1.10 -7.55 -9.60
C ALA A 387 -0.96 -9.03 -10.00
N ARG A 388 -2.07 -9.68 -10.37
CA ARG A 388 -2.06 -11.06 -10.91
C ARG A 388 -1.22 -11.16 -12.17
N LEU A 389 -1.40 -10.23 -13.11
CA LEU A 389 -0.64 -10.16 -14.36
C LEU A 389 0.87 -10.09 -14.09
N ARG A 390 1.32 -9.21 -13.20
CA ARG A 390 2.75 -9.05 -12.87
C ARG A 390 3.33 -10.31 -12.21
N LEU A 391 2.60 -10.93 -11.29
CA LEU A 391 3.02 -12.19 -10.67
C LEU A 391 3.12 -13.32 -11.70
N LEU A 392 2.17 -13.42 -12.64
CA LEU A 392 2.22 -14.39 -13.74
C LEU A 392 3.39 -14.11 -14.69
N LEU A 393 3.66 -12.85 -15.04
CA LEU A 393 4.79 -12.48 -15.89
C LEU A 393 6.13 -12.79 -15.22
N ALA A 394 6.24 -12.59 -13.90
CA ALA A 394 7.43 -13.01 -13.13
C ALA A 394 7.67 -14.53 -13.19
N LEU A 395 6.62 -15.34 -13.36
CA LEU A 395 6.74 -16.78 -13.64
C LEU A 395 7.17 -17.04 -15.08
N VAL A 396 6.55 -16.37 -16.05
CA VAL A 396 6.89 -16.48 -17.48
C VAL A 396 8.36 -16.14 -17.72
N ALA A 397 8.88 -15.08 -17.07
CA ALA A 397 10.28 -14.67 -17.13
C ALA A 397 11.28 -15.76 -16.69
N SER A 398 10.85 -16.66 -15.80
CA SER A 398 11.67 -17.77 -15.29
C SER A 398 11.55 -19.06 -16.11
N ALA A 399 10.65 -19.07 -17.10
CA ALA A 399 10.50 -20.17 -18.04
C ALA A 399 11.48 -20.02 -19.22
N ARG A 400 12.07 -21.13 -19.64
CA ARG A 400 12.98 -21.24 -20.79
C ARG A 400 12.29 -21.81 -22.04
N ARG A 401 11.21 -22.58 -21.86
CA ARG A 401 10.46 -23.25 -22.93
C ARG A 401 8.97 -23.18 -22.69
N ALA A 402 8.19 -23.21 -23.78
CA ALA A 402 6.73 -23.13 -23.74
C ALA A 402 6.09 -24.28 -22.93
N GLU A 403 6.70 -25.46 -22.91
CA GLU A 403 6.17 -26.61 -22.16
C GLU A 403 6.23 -26.40 -20.63
N GLN A 404 7.07 -25.48 -20.15
CA GLN A 404 7.13 -25.14 -18.73
C GLN A 404 5.97 -24.26 -18.28
N LEU A 405 5.33 -23.57 -19.22
CA LEU A 405 4.14 -22.75 -18.98
C LEU A 405 2.86 -23.60 -18.91
N ALA A 406 2.95 -24.92 -19.16
CA ALA A 406 1.84 -25.86 -19.29
C ALA A 406 0.86 -25.90 -18.10
N THR A 407 1.22 -25.30 -16.96
CA THR A 407 0.37 -25.09 -15.77
C THR A 407 0.80 -23.83 -15.02
N LEU A 408 0.40 -22.66 -15.52
CA LEU A 408 0.47 -21.45 -14.71
C LEU A 408 -0.49 -21.61 -13.51
N PRO A 409 -0.09 -21.15 -12.31
CA PRO A 409 -0.92 -21.32 -11.13
C PRO A 409 -2.18 -20.45 -11.16
N ARG A 410 -3.18 -20.87 -10.39
CA ARG A 410 -4.33 -20.05 -10.02
C ARG A 410 -3.89 -19.03 -8.96
N VAL A 411 -3.77 -17.78 -9.37
CA VAL A 411 -3.41 -16.63 -8.51
C VAL A 411 -4.66 -15.89 -8.05
N ASP A 412 -5.80 -16.16 -8.69
CA ASP A 412 -7.12 -15.59 -8.44
C ASP A 412 -7.68 -15.93 -7.05
N SER A 413 -7.25 -17.03 -6.42
CA SER A 413 -7.64 -17.37 -5.03
C SER A 413 -6.88 -16.58 -3.97
N ASN A 414 -5.72 -16.01 -4.31
CA ASN A 414 -4.84 -15.37 -3.34
C ASN A 414 -4.86 -13.84 -3.45
N ILE A 415 -5.10 -13.34 -4.67
CA ILE A 415 -5.17 -11.92 -4.97
C ILE A 415 -6.62 -11.59 -5.31
N LEU A 416 -7.33 -10.93 -4.39
CA LEU A 416 -8.78 -10.77 -4.44
C LEU A 416 -9.19 -9.29 -4.42
N ALA A 417 -10.32 -8.96 -5.05
CA ALA A 417 -10.87 -7.62 -5.04
C ALA A 417 -11.92 -7.45 -3.94
N GLY A 418 -11.85 -6.36 -3.18
CA GLY A 418 -12.81 -6.05 -2.12
C GLY A 418 -12.33 -4.98 -1.16
N ASN A 419 -13.26 -4.42 -0.39
CA ASN A 419 -12.98 -3.43 0.63
C ASN A 419 -12.41 -4.11 1.87
N SER A 420 -11.09 -4.13 1.98
CA SER A 420 -10.36 -4.76 3.10
C SER A 420 -10.68 -4.17 4.49
N LEU A 421 -11.30 -2.98 4.56
CA LEU A 421 -11.70 -2.32 5.81
C LEU A 421 -13.15 -2.62 6.22
N ILE A 422 -13.98 -3.19 5.34
CA ILE A 422 -15.38 -3.50 5.63
C ILE A 422 -15.61 -4.99 5.36
N GLY A 423 -16.18 -5.71 6.31
CA GLY A 423 -16.37 -7.15 6.22
C GLY A 423 -16.12 -7.85 7.54
N LEU A 424 -16.48 -9.13 7.58
CA LEU A 424 -16.34 -9.98 8.76
C LEU A 424 -14.88 -10.40 8.92
N LEU A 425 -14.28 -10.11 10.09
CA LEU A 425 -12.92 -10.54 10.43
C LEU A 425 -12.86 -12.01 10.86
N ARG A 426 -13.89 -12.48 11.56
CA ARG A 426 -14.03 -13.84 12.10
C ARG A 426 -15.43 -14.34 11.80
N ASP A 427 -15.61 -15.67 11.82
CA ASP A 427 -16.93 -16.27 11.68
C ASP A 427 -17.86 -15.66 12.74
N GLY A 428 -19.08 -15.31 12.33
CA GLY A 428 -20.04 -14.55 13.13
C GLY A 428 -20.65 -15.29 14.32
N GLY A 429 -19.85 -16.09 15.04
CA GLY A 429 -20.28 -16.92 16.16
C GLY A 429 -19.36 -16.75 17.37
N ALA A 430 -19.54 -15.66 18.11
CA ALA A 430 -19.44 -15.72 19.56
C ALA A 430 -20.81 -16.19 20.10
N GLN A 431 -21.19 -17.43 19.79
CA GLN A 431 -22.19 -18.16 20.55
C GLN A 431 -21.59 -19.51 20.89
N SER A 432 -21.68 -19.85 22.17
CA SER A 432 -21.25 -21.07 22.82
C SER A 432 -21.57 -22.36 22.04
N ASP A 433 -20.72 -23.36 22.24
CA ASP A 433 -20.69 -24.71 21.66
C ASP A 433 -21.98 -25.59 21.80
N GLU A 434 -23.17 -25.04 22.01
CA GLU A 434 -24.35 -25.83 22.41
C GLU A 434 -25.47 -25.99 21.36
N CYS A 435 -25.35 -25.51 20.13
CA CYS A 435 -26.41 -25.74 19.14
C CYS A 435 -25.90 -26.07 17.73
N ARG A 436 -25.38 -27.29 17.54
CA ARG A 436 -25.21 -27.91 16.21
C ARG A 436 -26.21 -29.06 16.03
N THR A 437 -27.51 -28.78 16.14
CA THR A 437 -28.56 -29.69 15.64
C THR A 437 -29.80 -28.94 15.18
N ARG A 438 -29.77 -28.37 13.97
CA ARG A 438 -30.90 -28.33 13.02
C ARG A 438 -30.46 -27.67 11.71
N ARG A 439 -31.03 -28.13 10.60
CA ARG A 439 -30.89 -27.52 9.26
C ARG A 439 -31.54 -26.13 9.30
N GLU A 440 -30.78 -25.11 9.68
CA GLU A 440 -31.19 -23.71 9.54
C GLU A 440 -30.47 -23.09 8.35
N VAL A 441 -31.19 -22.30 7.57
CA VAL A 441 -30.65 -21.54 6.43
C VAL A 441 -29.55 -20.62 6.98
N THR A 442 -28.29 -20.98 6.78
CA THR A 442 -27.14 -20.16 7.19
C THR A 442 -27.20 -18.83 6.46
N ALA A 443 -27.39 -17.74 7.20
CA ALA A 443 -27.33 -16.38 6.66
C ALA A 443 -25.99 -16.16 5.92
N THR A 444 -26.05 -15.46 4.79
CA THR A 444 -24.88 -15.08 3.99
C THR A 444 -23.99 -14.10 4.78
N PRO A 445 -22.68 -14.01 4.48
CA PRO A 445 -21.79 -13.06 5.13
C PRO A 445 -22.26 -11.59 5.06
N ASP A 446 -22.87 -11.19 3.95
CA ASP A 446 -23.46 -9.86 3.77
C ASP A 446 -24.66 -9.63 4.70
N GLU A 447 -25.51 -10.63 4.91
CA GLU A 447 -26.66 -10.55 5.82
C GLU A 447 -26.20 -10.43 7.28
N ILE A 448 -25.16 -11.16 7.67
CA ILE A 448 -24.55 -11.03 9.00
C ILE A 448 -23.97 -9.62 9.18
N LEU A 449 -23.25 -9.10 8.16
CA LEU A 449 -22.71 -7.75 8.20
C LEU A 449 -23.82 -6.69 8.28
N LEU A 450 -24.91 -6.86 7.52
CA LEU A 450 -26.09 -5.99 7.59
C LEU A 450 -26.66 -5.93 9.00
N ASN A 451 -26.78 -7.08 9.67
CA ASN A 451 -27.24 -7.14 11.05
C ASN A 451 -26.30 -6.41 12.01
N GLN A 452 -24.97 -6.52 11.85
CA GLN A 452 -24.00 -5.75 12.66
C GLN A 452 -24.17 -4.23 12.50
N PHE A 453 -24.46 -3.75 11.28
CA PHE A 453 -24.77 -2.34 11.05
C PHE A 453 -26.04 -1.90 11.78
N ARG A 454 -27.10 -2.71 11.70
CA ARG A 454 -28.40 -2.45 12.35
C ARG A 454 -28.32 -2.48 13.87
N GLU A 455 -27.64 -3.47 14.45
CA GLU A 455 -27.40 -3.60 15.89
C GLU A 455 -26.59 -2.42 16.45
N SER A 456 -25.70 -1.86 15.63
CA SER A 456 -24.95 -0.64 15.96
C SER A 456 -25.78 0.65 15.85
N GLY A 457 -27.07 0.55 15.50
CA GLY A 457 -27.97 1.69 15.29
C GLY A 457 -27.61 2.55 14.07
N ILE A 458 -26.82 2.03 13.13
CA ILE A 458 -26.40 2.77 11.94
C ILE A 458 -27.54 2.77 10.94
N ARG A 459 -27.87 3.95 10.41
CA ARG A 459 -28.88 4.14 9.38
C ARG A 459 -28.27 4.69 8.10
N PHE A 460 -28.89 4.36 6.97
CA PHE A 460 -28.54 4.98 5.69
C PHE A 460 -29.06 6.41 5.67
N GLU A 461 -28.17 7.36 5.39
CA GLU A 461 -28.53 8.77 5.24
C GLU A 461 -28.53 9.12 3.75
N GLN A 462 -29.72 9.39 3.21
CA GLN A 462 -29.89 9.78 1.82
C GLN A 462 -29.93 11.30 1.72
N THR A 463 -28.93 11.84 1.02
CA THR A 463 -28.85 13.27 0.71
C THR A 463 -29.54 13.54 -0.62
N ALA A 464 -30.66 14.25 -0.58
CA ALA A 464 -31.30 14.80 -1.78
C ALA A 464 -30.74 16.20 -2.06
N TRP A 465 -30.52 16.55 -3.33
CA TRP A 465 -30.17 17.91 -3.74
C TRP A 465 -31.44 18.66 -4.15
N ASP A 466 -31.67 19.85 -3.58
CA ASP A 466 -32.76 20.74 -3.98
C ASP A 466 -32.28 21.57 -5.18
N VAL A 467 -32.70 21.17 -6.38
CA VAL A 467 -32.26 21.79 -7.66
C VAL A 467 -32.74 23.25 -7.75
N GLU A 468 -33.97 23.53 -7.29
CA GLU A 468 -34.56 24.88 -7.33
C GLU A 468 -33.81 25.86 -6.42
N LYS A 469 -33.44 25.41 -5.21
CA LYS A 469 -32.71 26.23 -4.22
C LYS A 469 -31.20 26.12 -4.34
N ASN A 470 -30.71 25.28 -5.25
CA ASN A 470 -29.30 24.97 -5.49
C ASN A 470 -28.50 24.73 -4.19
N ARG A 471 -29.06 23.91 -3.31
CA ARG A 471 -28.50 23.56 -1.99
C ARG A 471 -28.84 22.13 -1.61
N GLU A 472 -28.16 21.61 -0.59
CA GLU A 472 -28.52 20.33 0.01
C GLU A 472 -29.96 20.40 0.54
N GLY A 473 -30.80 19.45 0.11
CA GLY A 473 -32.16 19.27 0.58
C GLY A 473 -32.21 18.63 1.96
N LYS A 474 -33.41 18.25 2.41
CA LYS A 474 -33.55 17.52 3.68
C LYS A 474 -32.94 16.11 3.54
N THR A 475 -32.05 15.75 4.45
CA THR A 475 -31.52 14.39 4.57
C THR A 475 -32.60 13.46 5.12
N PHE A 476 -32.83 12.33 4.45
CA PHE A 476 -33.74 11.29 4.91
C PHE A 476 -32.95 10.11 5.48
N LYS A 477 -33.40 9.56 6.61
CA LYS A 477 -32.78 8.38 7.23
C LYS A 477 -33.67 7.16 7.06
N ARG A 478 -33.09 6.06 6.58
CA ARG A 478 -33.77 4.75 6.48
C ARG A 478 -32.87 3.63 6.99
N GLU A 479 -33.47 2.47 7.24
CA GLU A 479 -32.70 1.26 7.53
C GLU A 479 -31.82 0.86 6.33
N LEU A 480 -30.64 0.31 6.61
CA LEU A 480 -29.79 -0.26 5.56
C LEU A 480 -30.46 -1.51 4.97
N THR A 481 -30.24 -1.71 3.68
CA THR A 481 -30.64 -2.88 2.90
C THR A 481 -29.41 -3.72 2.56
N LEU A 482 -29.64 -4.93 2.07
CA LEU A 482 -28.57 -5.82 1.61
C LEU A 482 -27.80 -5.21 0.43
N ASP A 483 -28.48 -4.50 -0.46
CA ASP A 483 -27.85 -3.84 -1.60
C ASP A 483 -26.95 -2.68 -1.16
N ASP A 484 -27.31 -1.96 -0.09
CA ASP A 484 -26.43 -0.94 0.48
C ASP A 484 -25.12 -1.56 0.99
N ILE A 485 -25.19 -2.75 1.61
CA ILE A 485 -24.00 -3.48 2.08
C ILE A 485 -23.17 -3.98 0.90
N ARG A 486 -23.79 -4.62 -0.09
CA ARG A 486 -23.10 -5.10 -1.30
C ARG A 486 -22.41 -3.97 -2.06
N ALA A 487 -23.00 -2.78 -2.09
CA ALA A 487 -22.41 -1.59 -2.71
C ALA A 487 -21.08 -1.15 -2.04
N LEU A 488 -20.86 -1.52 -0.77
CA LEU A 488 -19.58 -1.30 -0.09
C LEU A 488 -18.47 -2.26 -0.51
N ARG A 489 -18.83 -3.31 -1.26
CA ARG A 489 -17.96 -4.41 -1.70
C ARG A 489 -17.18 -5.01 -0.54
N PRO A 490 -17.85 -5.46 0.55
CA PRO A 490 -17.17 -5.93 1.74
C PRO A 490 -16.24 -7.11 1.43
N PHE A 491 -15.06 -7.12 2.04
CA PHE A 491 -14.15 -8.26 2.00
C PHE A 491 -14.28 -9.09 3.28
N HIS A 492 -14.97 -10.22 3.18
CA HIS A 492 -15.20 -11.13 4.32
C HIS A 492 -13.98 -12.02 4.56
N TRP A 493 -13.02 -11.52 5.33
CA TRP A 493 -11.78 -12.22 5.68
C TRP A 493 -11.99 -13.64 6.20
N ALA A 494 -13.04 -13.84 7.01
CA ALA A 494 -13.41 -15.14 7.54
C ALA A 494 -13.82 -16.15 6.46
N SER A 495 -14.43 -15.67 5.38
CA SER A 495 -14.88 -16.51 4.25
C SER A 495 -13.77 -16.74 3.24
N GLU A 496 -13.04 -15.69 2.87
CA GLU A 496 -12.04 -15.74 1.80
C GLU A 496 -10.71 -16.36 2.27
N PHE A 497 -10.27 -16.01 3.48
CA PHE A 497 -9.00 -16.48 4.07
C PHE A 497 -9.20 -17.13 5.44
N GLY A 498 -10.34 -17.80 5.64
CA GLY A 498 -10.75 -18.40 6.91
C GLY A 498 -9.72 -19.37 7.49
N GLU A 499 -9.10 -20.22 6.66
CA GLU A 499 -8.06 -21.16 7.11
C GLU A 499 -6.84 -20.45 7.74
N ILE A 500 -6.54 -19.22 7.30
CA ILE A 500 -5.41 -18.44 7.81
C ILE A 500 -5.85 -17.63 9.04
N VAL A 501 -7.00 -16.95 8.95
CA VAL A 501 -7.46 -15.99 9.96
C VAL A 501 -8.15 -16.66 11.16
N ASN A 502 -8.96 -17.69 10.91
CA ASN A 502 -9.75 -18.41 11.90
C ASN A 502 -9.21 -19.82 12.20
N GLY A 503 -8.31 -20.36 11.37
CA GLY A 503 -7.63 -21.62 11.66
C GLY A 503 -6.64 -21.53 12.81
N GLU A 504 -5.95 -22.64 13.11
CA GLU A 504 -4.99 -22.76 14.22
C GLU A 504 -3.86 -21.70 14.18
N ARG A 505 -3.57 -21.13 12.99
CA ARG A 505 -2.58 -20.05 12.82
C ARG A 505 -2.99 -18.75 13.51
N GLY A 506 -4.29 -18.44 13.53
CA GLY A 506 -4.84 -17.21 14.09
C GLY A 506 -4.40 -15.91 13.40
N GLY A 507 -4.05 -15.96 12.10
CA GLY A 507 -3.67 -14.80 11.29
C GLY A 507 -2.45 -15.01 10.37
N PHE A 508 -2.11 -13.96 9.63
CA PHE A 508 -0.96 -13.92 8.72
C PHE A 508 0.37 -13.81 9.47
N ASP A 509 1.43 -14.36 8.88
CA ASP A 509 2.78 -14.30 9.44
C ASP A 509 3.44 -12.94 9.25
N ALA A 510 3.19 -12.32 8.11
CA ALA A 510 3.65 -10.98 7.83
C ALA A 510 2.64 -10.18 7.02
N ILE A 511 2.60 -8.88 7.28
CA ILE A 511 1.84 -7.92 6.49
C ILE A 511 2.78 -6.82 6.02
N ILE A 512 2.85 -6.59 4.70
CA ILE A 512 3.72 -5.58 4.10
C ILE A 512 2.90 -4.74 3.13
N THR A 513 2.77 -3.43 3.38
CA THR A 513 1.81 -2.61 2.63
C THR A 513 2.08 -1.10 2.67
N ASN A 514 1.56 -0.37 1.69
CA ASN A 514 1.43 1.09 1.69
C ASN A 514 -0.04 1.46 1.46
N PRO A 515 -0.84 1.57 2.53
CA PRO A 515 -2.27 1.86 2.40
C PRO A 515 -2.53 3.29 1.93
N PRO A 516 -3.75 3.61 1.49
CA PRO A 516 -4.14 4.98 1.16
C PRO A 516 -4.01 5.92 2.37
N TRP A 517 -3.57 7.15 2.11
CA TRP A 517 -3.31 8.17 3.16
C TRP A 517 -4.47 9.17 3.33
N ASP A 518 -5.53 9.03 2.55
CA ASP A 518 -6.61 10.01 2.50
C ASP A 518 -7.50 10.01 3.74
N ILE A 519 -8.15 11.15 3.90
CA ILE A 519 -9.27 11.30 4.81
C ILE A 519 -10.52 10.76 4.13
N PHE A 520 -11.24 9.87 4.80
CA PHE A 520 -12.52 9.35 4.32
C PHE A 520 -13.62 10.42 4.47
N LYS A 521 -13.77 11.25 3.44
CA LYS A 521 -14.81 12.27 3.33
C LYS A 521 -15.13 12.60 1.87
N PRO A 522 -16.32 13.16 1.57
CA PRO A 522 -16.66 13.60 0.24
C PRO A 522 -15.62 14.60 -0.32
N ASN A 523 -15.15 14.35 -1.54
CA ASN A 523 -14.24 15.25 -2.25
C ASN A 523 -14.96 15.87 -3.46
N ALA A 524 -15.53 17.06 -3.25
CA ALA A 524 -16.28 17.77 -4.29
C ALA A 524 -15.43 18.02 -5.55
N LYS A 525 -14.16 18.44 -5.40
CA LYS A 525 -13.30 18.72 -6.56
C LYS A 525 -13.10 17.49 -7.42
N GLU A 526 -12.85 16.35 -6.79
CA GLU A 526 -12.66 15.07 -7.49
C GLU A 526 -13.93 14.65 -8.25
N PHE A 527 -15.10 14.75 -7.59
CA PHE A 527 -16.39 14.43 -8.21
C PHE A 527 -16.66 15.32 -9.45
N PHE A 528 -16.62 16.65 -9.29
CA PHE A 528 -16.96 17.58 -10.37
C PHE A 528 -15.92 17.64 -11.49
N THR A 529 -14.68 17.18 -11.26
CA THR A 529 -13.65 17.06 -12.31
C THR A 529 -14.08 16.13 -13.46
N ARG A 530 -14.98 15.17 -13.19
CA ARG A 530 -15.52 14.26 -14.21
C ARG A 530 -16.56 14.95 -15.11
N HIS A 531 -17.21 15.99 -14.60
CA HIS A 531 -18.29 16.72 -15.28
C HIS A 531 -17.84 18.01 -15.96
N SER A 532 -16.67 18.57 -15.59
CA SER A 532 -16.15 19.78 -16.22
C SER A 532 -14.62 19.82 -16.31
N PRO A 533 -14.04 20.04 -17.51
CA PRO A 533 -12.61 20.24 -17.66
C PRO A 533 -12.11 21.57 -17.06
N VAL A 534 -12.99 22.53 -16.75
CA VAL A 534 -12.65 23.79 -16.07
C VAL A 534 -12.14 23.54 -14.65
N VAL A 535 -12.68 22.52 -13.99
CA VAL A 535 -12.27 22.06 -12.65
C VAL A 535 -10.88 21.39 -12.66
N LYS A 536 -10.37 20.95 -13.84
CA LYS A 536 -9.04 20.31 -13.96
C LYS A 536 -7.87 21.29 -13.81
N LYS A 537 -8.07 22.61 -13.88
CA LYS A 537 -6.96 23.57 -13.77
C LYS A 537 -6.43 23.57 -12.33
N LYS A 538 -5.14 23.22 -12.15
CA LYS A 538 -4.44 23.11 -10.84
C LYS A 538 -4.44 24.40 -9.97
N LYS A 539 -4.96 25.52 -10.48
CA LYS A 539 -5.04 26.82 -9.81
C LYS A 539 -6.42 27.49 -10.01
N THR A 540 -7.50 26.73 -10.09
CA THR A 540 -8.85 27.33 -10.07
C THR A 540 -9.06 28.02 -8.73
N ASP A 541 -9.44 29.30 -8.77
CA ASP A 541 -9.81 30.07 -7.58
C ASP A 541 -10.98 29.39 -6.86
N VAL A 542 -11.03 29.43 -5.53
CA VAL A 542 -12.09 28.78 -4.75
C VAL A 542 -13.47 29.33 -5.16
N LYS A 543 -13.55 30.64 -5.44
CA LYS A 543 -14.79 31.27 -5.91
C LYS A 543 -15.20 30.79 -7.30
N GLU A 544 -14.24 30.62 -8.21
CA GLU A 544 -14.49 30.10 -9.56
C GLU A 544 -14.97 28.64 -9.51
N PHE A 545 -14.39 27.82 -8.64
CA PHE A 545 -14.83 26.45 -8.42
C PHE A 545 -16.26 26.38 -7.86
N GLU A 546 -16.61 27.17 -6.84
CA GLU A 546 -17.97 27.16 -6.28
C GLU A 546 -19.00 27.68 -7.29
N LYS A 547 -18.65 28.66 -8.13
CA LYS A 547 -19.52 29.13 -9.23
C LYS A 547 -19.77 28.04 -10.27
N GLU A 548 -18.72 27.32 -10.67
CA GLU A 548 -18.84 26.23 -11.64
C GLU A 548 -19.61 25.03 -11.06
N LYS A 549 -19.35 24.66 -9.80
CA LYS A 549 -20.11 23.65 -9.07
C LYS A 549 -21.59 24.02 -9.00
N ALA A 550 -21.92 25.26 -8.64
CA ALA A 550 -23.29 25.76 -8.62
C ALA A 550 -23.96 25.74 -10.01
N ARG A 551 -23.19 25.88 -11.08
CA ARG A 551 -23.68 25.73 -12.46
C ARG A 551 -23.96 24.27 -12.80
N LEU A 552 -23.03 23.37 -12.51
CA LEU A 552 -23.14 21.94 -12.78
C LEU A 552 -24.30 21.29 -12.01
N LEU A 553 -24.55 21.73 -10.78
CA LEU A 553 -25.65 21.22 -9.94
C LEU A 553 -27.05 21.69 -10.36
N ARG A 554 -27.16 22.52 -11.39
CA ARG A 554 -28.46 22.80 -12.04
C ARG A 554 -28.92 21.67 -12.94
N ASP A 555 -28.00 20.83 -13.41
CA ASP A 555 -28.35 19.61 -14.15
C ASP A 555 -28.90 18.57 -13.15
N PRO A 556 -30.17 18.14 -13.27
CA PRO A 556 -30.77 17.16 -12.37
C PRO A 556 -30.01 15.83 -12.31
N ALA A 557 -29.39 15.40 -13.41
CA ALA A 557 -28.62 14.16 -13.45
C ALA A 557 -27.34 14.28 -12.61
N VAL A 558 -26.63 15.41 -12.72
CA VAL A 558 -25.41 15.68 -11.93
C VAL A 558 -25.76 15.88 -10.46
N ALA A 559 -26.84 16.61 -10.16
CA ALA A 559 -27.33 16.81 -8.80
C ALA A 559 -27.71 15.49 -8.12
N SER A 560 -28.42 14.62 -8.82
CA SER A 560 -28.77 13.28 -8.34
C SER A 560 -27.54 12.40 -8.12
N ALA A 561 -26.58 12.42 -9.04
CA ALA A 561 -25.32 11.69 -8.90
C ALA A 561 -24.48 12.20 -7.71
N TRP A 562 -24.46 13.52 -7.48
CA TRP A 562 -23.80 14.14 -6.32
C TRP A 562 -24.46 13.73 -5.00
N GLY A 563 -25.79 13.75 -4.94
CA GLY A 563 -26.55 13.29 -3.77
C GLY A 563 -26.29 11.81 -3.45
N ARG A 564 -26.27 10.94 -4.47
CA ARG A 564 -25.88 9.53 -4.32
C ARG A 564 -24.45 9.40 -3.80
N TYR A 565 -23.51 10.16 -4.35
CA TYR A 565 -22.12 10.16 -3.88
C TYR A 565 -22.00 10.60 -2.42
N LEU A 566 -22.70 11.66 -2.00
CA LEU A 566 -22.70 12.09 -0.60
C LEU A 566 -23.27 11.03 0.35
N SER A 567 -24.28 10.29 -0.09
CA SER A 567 -24.99 9.28 0.72
C SER A 567 -24.13 8.04 1.04
N THR A 568 -22.99 7.83 0.36
CA THR A 568 -22.11 6.68 0.60
C THR A 568 -21.24 6.81 1.86
N PHE A 569 -21.09 8.02 2.40
CA PHE A 569 -20.13 8.29 3.48
C PHE A 569 -20.70 8.15 4.91
N PRO A 570 -21.93 8.59 5.24
CA PRO A 570 -22.37 8.69 6.64
C PRO A 570 -22.41 7.34 7.37
N HIS A 571 -23.03 6.33 6.77
CA HIS A 571 -23.17 5.01 7.39
C HIS A 571 -21.83 4.27 7.51
N VAL A 572 -20.94 4.42 6.52
CA VAL A 572 -19.56 3.88 6.58
C VAL A 572 -18.74 4.59 7.66
N SER A 573 -18.87 5.91 7.75
CA SER A 573 -18.20 6.71 8.78
C SER A 573 -18.70 6.38 10.18
N ALA A 574 -19.99 6.05 10.33
CA ALA A 574 -20.55 5.56 11.58
C ALA A 574 -19.98 4.18 11.92
N TYR A 575 -19.92 3.26 10.94
CA TYR A 575 -19.33 1.94 11.10
C TYR A 575 -17.87 2.00 11.59
N PHE A 576 -17.02 2.83 10.98
CA PHE A 576 -15.63 2.98 11.45
C PHE A 576 -15.49 3.56 12.86
N ARG A 577 -16.51 4.26 13.37
CA ARG A 577 -16.49 4.84 14.72
C ARG A 577 -17.10 3.93 15.78
N SER A 578 -18.04 3.05 15.41
CA SER A 578 -18.74 2.18 16.34
C SER A 578 -18.25 0.73 16.31
N SER A 579 -17.67 0.29 15.19
CA SER A 579 -17.26 -1.10 15.01
C SER A 579 -16.18 -1.49 16.02
N PRO A 580 -16.34 -2.62 16.73
CA PRO A 580 -15.30 -3.15 17.61
C PRO A 580 -13.99 -3.43 16.89
N GLN A 581 -13.99 -3.52 15.55
CA GLN A 581 -12.81 -3.69 14.70
C GLN A 581 -11.89 -2.46 14.68
N TYR A 582 -12.39 -1.29 15.11
CA TYR A 582 -11.73 0.02 15.01
C TYR A 582 -11.73 0.76 16.36
N ALA A 583 -11.48 0.03 17.44
CA ALA A 583 -11.51 0.54 18.81
C ALA A 583 -10.44 1.62 19.07
N ASN A 584 -9.36 1.64 18.29
CA ASN A 584 -8.24 2.58 18.46
C ASN A 584 -8.38 3.88 17.64
N GLN A 585 -9.53 4.14 17.02
CA GLN A 585 -9.74 5.34 16.18
C GLN A 585 -10.27 6.55 16.96
N VAL A 586 -10.85 6.34 18.14
CA VAL A 586 -11.42 7.40 18.98
C VAL A 586 -10.58 7.57 20.24
N ALA A 587 -9.88 8.70 20.35
CA ALA A 587 -9.16 9.06 21.56
C ALA A 587 -10.10 9.82 22.53
N VAL A 588 -10.04 9.45 23.81
CA VAL A 588 -10.58 10.26 24.91
C VAL A 588 -9.39 10.90 25.61
N VAL A 589 -9.37 12.23 25.65
CA VAL A 589 -8.32 13.02 26.30
C VAL A 589 -9.00 13.98 27.25
N GLU A 590 -8.63 13.93 28.53
CA GLU A 590 -9.22 14.75 29.60
C GLU A 590 -10.75 14.66 29.66
N GLY A 591 -11.29 13.44 29.51
CA GLY A 591 -12.73 13.17 29.54
C GLY A 591 -13.51 13.61 28.29
N ARG A 592 -12.84 14.21 27.29
CA ARG A 592 -13.48 14.62 26.02
C ARG A 592 -13.09 13.68 24.89
N ARG A 593 -14.08 13.23 24.11
CA ARG A 593 -13.83 12.54 22.83
C ARG A 593 -13.21 13.56 21.87
N ALA A 594 -11.97 13.31 21.46
CA ALA A 594 -11.33 14.07 20.40
C ALA A 594 -11.82 13.52 19.06
N GLY A 595 -12.91 14.07 18.55
CA GLY A 595 -13.39 13.77 17.20
C GLY A 595 -12.35 14.23 16.19
N THR A 596 -11.72 13.29 15.48
CA THR A 596 -10.84 13.58 14.35
C THR A 596 -11.43 13.02 13.07
N ASP A 597 -11.04 13.62 11.95
CA ASP A 597 -11.32 13.11 10.61
C ASP A 597 -10.86 11.64 10.50
N ILE A 598 -11.69 10.78 9.92
CA ILE A 598 -11.34 9.37 9.70
C ILE A 598 -10.26 9.32 8.63
N ASN A 599 -9.08 8.81 8.99
CA ASN A 599 -7.97 8.65 8.04
C ASN A 599 -7.80 7.18 7.71
N LEU A 600 -7.74 6.83 6.42
CA LEU A 600 -7.69 5.44 5.98
C LEU A 600 -6.44 4.71 6.49
N TYR A 601 -5.28 5.37 6.48
CA TYR A 601 -4.04 4.75 6.98
C TYR A 601 -4.14 4.34 8.47
N LYS A 602 -4.93 5.05 9.29
CA LYS A 602 -5.15 4.74 10.71
C LYS A 602 -5.99 3.47 10.87
N LEU A 603 -7.01 3.32 10.03
CA LEU A 603 -7.83 2.11 9.94
C LEU A 603 -7.01 0.91 9.43
N PHE A 604 -6.18 1.13 8.41
CA PHE A 604 -5.31 0.09 7.87
C PHE A 604 -4.26 -0.38 8.87
N LEU A 605 -3.65 0.52 9.64
CA LEU A 605 -2.70 0.13 10.69
C LEU A 605 -3.34 -0.81 11.72
N GLU A 606 -4.55 -0.47 12.20
CA GLU A 606 -5.29 -1.33 13.13
C GLU A 606 -5.73 -2.64 12.48
N ARG A 607 -6.18 -2.61 11.22
CA ARG A 607 -6.52 -3.80 10.43
C ARG A 607 -5.32 -4.75 10.30
N CYS A 608 -4.14 -4.22 9.97
CA CYS A 608 -2.91 -5.00 9.87
C CYS A 608 -2.58 -5.66 11.22
N PHE A 609 -2.65 -4.90 12.33
CA PHE A 609 -2.46 -5.47 13.66
C PHE A 609 -3.44 -6.61 13.95
N ARG A 610 -4.71 -6.49 13.57
CA ARG A 610 -5.72 -7.55 13.83
C ARG A 610 -5.53 -8.79 12.97
N LEU A 611 -5.15 -8.63 11.71
CA LEU A 611 -4.95 -9.74 10.76
C LEU A 611 -3.64 -10.52 11.00
N LEU A 612 -2.67 -9.94 11.69
CA LEU A 612 -1.45 -10.66 12.10
C LEU A 612 -1.77 -11.69 13.18
N ARG A 613 -1.14 -12.87 13.08
CA ARG A 613 -1.06 -13.77 14.23
C ARG A 613 -0.14 -13.19 15.32
N ARG A 614 -0.22 -13.73 16.54
CA ARG A 614 0.75 -13.39 17.59
C ARG A 614 2.16 -13.79 17.14
N GLY A 615 3.13 -12.87 17.30
CA GLY A 615 4.49 -13.02 16.77
C GLY A 615 4.64 -12.74 15.27
N GLY A 616 3.55 -12.39 14.57
CA GLY A 616 3.61 -11.94 13.17
C GLY A 616 4.24 -10.56 13.04
N GLN A 617 4.81 -10.26 11.87
CA GLN A 617 5.59 -9.05 11.60
C GLN A 617 4.85 -8.11 10.65
N CYS A 618 4.85 -6.80 10.93
CA CYS A 618 4.28 -5.78 10.05
C CYS A 618 5.38 -4.88 9.52
N GLY A 619 5.34 -4.58 8.22
CA GLY A 619 6.10 -3.52 7.58
C GLY A 619 5.16 -2.59 6.81
N ILE A 620 4.97 -1.35 7.26
CA ILE A 620 3.93 -0.48 6.72
C ILE A 620 4.46 0.94 6.47
N VAL A 621 4.01 1.55 5.36
CA VAL A 621 4.28 2.96 5.07
C VAL A 621 3.07 3.81 5.46
N VAL A 622 3.25 4.76 6.38
CA VAL A 622 2.15 5.61 6.87
C VAL A 622 2.58 7.08 7.04
N PRO A 623 1.66 8.06 7.00
CA PRO A 623 1.97 9.45 7.32
C PRO A 623 2.56 9.66 8.72
N SER A 624 3.39 10.72 8.88
CA SER A 624 3.96 11.10 10.18
C SER A 624 2.91 11.51 11.22
N GLY A 625 1.68 11.78 10.78
CA GLY A 625 0.51 11.95 11.65
C GLY A 625 0.37 10.80 12.65
N LEU A 626 0.86 9.59 12.33
CA LEU A 626 0.96 8.47 13.28
C LEU A 626 1.52 8.89 14.64
N TYR A 627 2.64 9.63 14.65
CA TYR A 627 3.34 9.96 15.88
C TYR A 627 3.12 11.40 16.38
N THR A 628 2.37 12.23 15.63
CA THR A 628 2.09 13.64 15.99
C THR A 628 0.60 13.92 16.25
N ASP A 629 -0.33 13.27 15.56
CA ASP A 629 -1.75 13.59 15.67
C ASP A 629 -2.33 13.18 17.03
N LEU A 630 -3.34 13.92 17.52
CA LEU A 630 -4.09 13.52 18.71
C LEU A 630 -4.91 12.24 18.48
N GLY A 631 -5.50 12.12 17.28
CA GLY A 631 -6.34 10.99 16.89
C GLY A 631 -5.60 9.65 16.78
N THR A 632 -4.28 9.62 16.92
CA THR A 632 -3.48 8.38 16.88
C THR A 632 -3.00 7.94 18.26
N LYS A 633 -3.39 8.63 19.35
CA LYS A 633 -2.99 8.27 20.73
C LYS A 633 -3.23 6.78 21.02
N ARG A 634 -4.43 6.27 20.74
CA ARG A 634 -4.78 4.86 20.95
C ARG A 634 -3.97 3.90 20.07
N LEU A 635 -3.65 4.30 18.84
CA LEU A 635 -2.75 3.53 17.99
C LEU A 635 -1.32 3.49 18.54
N ARG A 636 -0.84 4.58 19.15
CA ARG A 636 0.46 4.59 19.84
C ARG A 636 0.45 3.72 21.09
N GLU A 637 -0.64 3.72 21.87
CA GLU A 637 -0.84 2.79 22.98
C GLU A 637 -0.76 1.34 22.49
N MET A 638 -1.52 0.98 21.45
CA MET A 638 -1.47 -0.34 20.82
C MET A 638 -0.04 -0.71 20.39
N LEU A 639 0.67 0.20 19.72
CA LEU A 639 2.06 -0.05 19.30
C LEU A 639 3.00 -0.25 20.50
N PHE A 640 2.87 0.53 21.57
CA PHE A 640 3.78 0.44 22.71
C PHE A 640 3.46 -0.72 23.66
N ASP A 641 2.17 -1.01 23.86
CA ASP A 641 1.70 -1.91 24.91
C ASP A 641 1.32 -3.31 24.39
N GLU A 642 1.16 -3.48 23.08
CA GLU A 642 0.75 -4.75 22.47
C GLU A 642 1.65 -5.19 21.30
N THR A 643 2.74 -4.46 21.04
CA THR A 643 3.72 -4.81 20.00
C THR A 643 5.15 -4.59 20.47
N GLU A 644 6.10 -5.17 19.74
CA GLU A 644 7.51 -4.75 19.73
C GLU A 644 7.78 -3.93 18.47
N VAL A 645 7.94 -2.62 18.62
CA VAL A 645 8.34 -1.74 17.52
C VAL A 645 9.80 -2.03 17.15
N LYS A 646 10.02 -2.52 15.92
CA LYS A 646 11.33 -2.90 15.39
C LYS A 646 12.02 -1.74 14.68
N GLY A 647 11.27 -0.74 14.21
CA GLY A 647 11.85 0.46 13.61
C GLY A 647 10.82 1.51 13.20
N LEU A 648 11.19 2.78 13.38
CA LEU A 648 10.42 3.94 12.93
C LEU A 648 11.32 4.88 12.13
N PHE A 649 11.23 4.84 10.80
CA PHE A 649 12.05 5.67 9.93
C PHE A 649 11.20 6.72 9.21
N CYS A 650 11.34 7.99 9.59
CA CYS A 650 10.58 9.09 9.02
C CYS A 650 11.35 9.86 7.95
N PHE A 651 10.71 9.99 6.79
CA PHE A 651 11.16 10.80 5.67
C PHE A 651 10.49 12.16 5.62
N GLU A 652 11.23 13.17 5.17
CA GLU A 652 10.70 14.41 4.60
C GLU A 652 10.71 14.28 3.06
N ASN A 653 9.56 14.46 2.40
CA ASN A 653 9.42 14.25 0.95
C ASN A 653 10.08 15.36 0.08
N ARG A 654 11.13 16.02 0.57
CA ARG A 654 11.79 17.16 -0.09
C ARG A 654 12.40 16.78 -1.43
N ARG A 655 12.87 15.53 -1.54
CA ARG A 655 13.43 14.92 -2.76
C ARG A 655 12.37 14.22 -3.64
N ALA A 656 11.07 14.44 -3.37
CA ALA A 656 9.97 13.81 -4.09
C ALA A 656 10.12 12.27 -4.17
N VAL A 657 10.40 11.65 -3.03
CA VAL A 657 10.43 10.19 -2.88
C VAL A 657 9.11 9.61 -3.38
N PHE A 658 8.00 10.20 -2.94
CA PHE A 658 6.70 10.04 -3.57
C PHE A 658 6.39 11.26 -4.44
N GLY A 659 6.37 11.07 -5.77
CA GLY A 659 5.93 12.12 -6.68
C GLY A 659 4.48 12.53 -6.39
N GLY A 660 4.04 13.73 -6.75
CA GLY A 660 2.63 14.15 -6.55
C GLY A 660 2.22 14.42 -5.10
N VAL A 661 2.99 13.96 -4.11
CA VAL A 661 2.87 14.34 -2.70
C VAL A 661 3.64 15.65 -2.48
N HIS A 662 3.14 16.52 -1.59
CA HIS A 662 3.79 17.78 -1.29
C HIS A 662 5.23 17.59 -0.76
N ARG A 663 6.15 18.50 -1.12
CA ARG A 663 7.59 18.37 -0.78
C ARG A 663 7.89 18.44 0.71
N SER A 664 7.00 19.04 1.51
CA SER A 664 7.14 19.08 2.98
C SER A 664 6.38 17.97 3.70
N TYR A 665 5.66 17.12 2.96
CA TYR A 665 4.92 16.02 3.55
C TYR A 665 5.89 15.01 4.16
N LYS A 666 5.53 14.43 5.30
CA LYS A 666 6.34 13.43 5.99
C LYS A 666 5.61 12.11 6.06
N PHE A 667 6.35 11.02 5.85
CA PHE A 667 5.86 9.66 5.94
C PHE A 667 6.88 8.79 6.64
N VAL A 668 6.43 7.65 7.13
CA VAL A 668 7.13 6.76 8.05
C VAL A 668 7.13 5.37 7.46
N VAL A 669 8.31 4.76 7.42
CA VAL A 669 8.47 3.32 7.26
C VAL A 669 8.49 2.73 8.67
N LEU A 670 7.40 2.08 9.05
CA LEU A 670 7.19 1.48 10.37
C LEU A 670 7.33 -0.03 10.28
N THR A 671 8.09 -0.64 11.17
CA THR A 671 8.12 -2.10 11.37
C THR A 671 7.84 -2.45 12.82
N PHE A 672 7.00 -3.48 13.04
CA PHE A 672 6.68 -3.97 14.38
C PHE A 672 6.31 -5.45 14.37
N ARG A 673 6.46 -6.11 15.53
CA ARG A 673 6.00 -7.48 15.77
C ARG A 673 4.78 -7.47 16.69
N LYS A 674 3.72 -8.20 16.32
CA LYS A 674 2.53 -8.32 17.17
C LYS A 674 2.80 -9.14 18.44
N GLY A 675 2.36 -8.62 19.57
CA GLY A 675 2.57 -9.20 20.90
C GLY A 675 3.84 -8.65 21.57
N GLY A 676 3.93 -8.90 22.88
CA GLY A 676 4.99 -8.31 23.71
C GLY A 676 4.65 -6.87 24.12
N ARG A 677 5.67 -6.13 24.56
CA ARG A 677 5.61 -4.70 24.88
C ARG A 677 6.89 -4.03 24.39
N THR A 678 6.78 -2.78 23.95
CA THR A 678 7.93 -1.97 23.56
C THR A 678 8.40 -1.14 24.76
N SER A 679 9.63 -1.40 25.23
CA SER A 679 10.32 -0.56 26.21
C SER A 679 11.12 0.56 25.54
N GLU A 680 11.74 0.24 24.41
CA GLU A 680 12.51 1.14 23.56
C GLU A 680 12.47 0.67 22.10
N PHE A 681 12.68 1.59 21.16
CA PHE A 681 12.69 1.28 19.74
C PHE A 681 13.67 2.17 18.95
N PRO A 682 14.22 1.70 17.82
CA PRO A 682 15.07 2.53 16.98
C PRO A 682 14.23 3.47 16.12
N ALA A 683 14.60 4.74 16.09
CA ALA A 683 13.93 5.76 15.29
C ALA A 683 14.93 6.66 14.55
N ALA A 684 14.54 7.14 13.38
CA ALA A 684 15.27 8.16 12.65
C ALA A 684 14.27 9.16 12.03
N PHE A 685 14.50 10.45 12.23
CA PHE A 685 13.56 11.50 11.81
C PHE A 685 14.16 12.42 10.74
N MET A 686 13.27 13.04 9.96
CA MET A 686 13.62 14.08 8.97
C MET A 686 14.66 13.64 7.93
N ARG A 687 14.69 12.35 7.60
CA ARG A 687 15.61 11.79 6.60
C ARG A 687 15.12 12.09 5.19
N ARG A 688 16.02 12.14 4.21
CA ARG A 688 15.68 12.59 2.85
C ARG A 688 16.12 11.62 1.78
N ASP A 689 17.08 10.75 2.08
CA ASP A 689 17.65 9.82 1.13
C ASP A 689 17.23 8.39 1.47
N VAL A 690 16.60 7.72 0.50
CA VAL A 690 16.07 6.37 0.68
C VAL A 690 17.19 5.35 0.94
N ARG A 691 18.42 5.64 0.48
CA ARG A 691 19.59 4.78 0.71
C ARG A 691 19.94 4.64 2.19
N GLU A 692 19.52 5.60 3.01
CA GLU A 692 19.77 5.60 4.46
C GLU A 692 19.03 4.47 5.18
N LEU A 693 17.94 3.95 4.61
CA LEU A 693 17.24 2.77 5.14
C LEU A 693 18.16 1.56 5.28
N LYS A 694 19.12 1.37 4.37
CA LYS A 694 20.10 0.28 4.45
C LYS A 694 20.97 0.42 5.69
N ARG A 695 21.43 1.65 6.01
CA ARG A 695 22.23 1.94 7.21
C ARG A 695 21.41 1.77 8.49
N PHE A 696 20.18 2.28 8.49
CA PHE A 696 19.26 2.14 9.61
C PHE A 696 18.99 0.68 9.97
N ARG A 697 18.83 -0.20 8.97
CA ARG A 697 18.71 -1.65 9.21
C ARG A 697 19.91 -2.23 9.93
N ALA A 698 21.11 -1.80 9.56
CA ALA A 698 22.36 -2.26 10.16
C ALA A 698 22.62 -1.63 11.54
N GLY A 699 21.64 -0.92 12.12
CA GLY A 699 21.78 -0.21 13.40
C GLY A 699 22.45 1.17 13.27
N GLY A 700 22.93 1.54 12.09
CA GLY A 700 23.62 2.81 11.86
C GLY A 700 22.66 3.99 11.72
N GLY A 701 22.90 5.06 12.49
CA GLY A 701 22.13 6.31 12.40
C GLY A 701 20.72 6.26 12.97
N ALA A 702 20.42 5.24 13.78
CA ALA A 702 19.18 5.13 14.56
C ALA A 702 19.37 5.69 15.97
N LEU A 703 18.38 6.41 16.48
CA LEU A 703 18.28 6.80 17.89
C LEU A 703 17.44 5.76 18.64
N ARG A 704 17.91 5.29 19.79
CA ARG A 704 17.09 4.46 20.69
C ARG A 704 16.16 5.38 21.49
N ILE A 705 14.86 5.25 21.26
CA ILE A 705 13.85 6.07 21.93
C ILE A 705 13.18 5.24 23.04
N PRO A 706 13.38 5.57 24.33
CA PRO A 706 12.66 4.91 25.40
C PRO A 706 11.18 5.30 25.40
N VAL A 707 10.28 4.32 25.47
CA VAL A 707 8.83 4.58 25.60
C VAL A 707 8.54 5.31 26.92
N GLY A 708 9.29 5.03 27.98
CA GLY A 708 9.21 5.77 29.24
C GLY A 708 9.49 7.26 29.07
N LEU A 709 10.43 7.63 28.19
CA LEU A 709 10.70 9.04 27.86
C LEU A 709 9.52 9.66 27.11
N VAL A 710 8.96 8.97 26.12
CA VAL A 710 7.77 9.44 25.38
C VAL A 710 6.59 9.71 26.33
N ARG A 711 6.33 8.80 27.27
CA ARG A 711 5.26 8.94 28.28
C ARG A 711 5.47 10.15 29.18
N ARG A 712 6.71 10.50 29.55
CA ARG A 712 7.01 11.70 30.34
C ARG A 712 6.93 13.00 29.53
N LEU A 713 7.40 12.98 28.28
CA LEU A 713 7.38 14.16 27.40
C LEU A 713 5.97 14.53 26.95
N SER A 714 5.07 13.55 26.84
CA SER A 714 3.72 13.76 26.32
C SER A 714 2.70 12.85 27.01
N PRO A 715 2.45 13.01 28.32
CA PRO A 715 1.63 12.08 29.10
C PRO A 715 0.18 11.96 28.60
N SER A 716 -0.40 13.06 28.12
CA SER A 716 -1.81 13.09 27.65
C SER A 716 -1.99 12.62 26.21
N THR A 717 -0.95 12.66 25.37
CA THR A 717 -1.08 12.40 23.92
C THR A 717 -0.18 11.26 23.42
N LEU A 718 0.91 10.97 24.12
CA LEU A 718 1.99 10.07 23.70
C LEU A 718 2.67 10.48 22.39
N SER A 719 2.67 11.77 22.05
CA SER A 719 3.33 12.27 20.83
C SER A 719 4.84 12.03 20.88
N LEU A 720 5.42 11.64 19.74
CA LEU A 720 6.88 11.47 19.64
C LEU A 720 7.48 12.76 19.13
N MET A 721 8.50 13.25 19.82
CA MET A 721 9.33 14.35 19.34
C MET A 721 10.37 13.85 18.35
N GLU A 722 10.59 14.65 17.31
CA GLU A 722 11.53 14.35 16.22
C GLU A 722 12.95 14.77 16.62
N PHE A 723 13.65 13.90 17.34
CA PHE A 723 15.05 14.13 17.71
C PHE A 723 15.99 13.85 16.52
N LYS A 724 17.05 14.64 16.38
CA LYS A 724 18.05 14.45 15.31
C LYS A 724 19.30 13.73 15.82
N THR A 725 19.63 13.94 17.09
CA THR A 725 20.86 13.44 17.72
C THR A 725 20.58 12.90 19.13
N GLU A 726 21.51 12.12 19.68
CA GLU A 726 21.46 11.68 21.08
C GLU A 726 21.58 12.86 22.05
N ALA A 727 22.29 13.92 21.67
CA ALA A 727 22.38 15.15 22.45
C ALA A 727 20.99 15.80 22.64
N ASP A 728 20.12 15.76 21.61
CA ASP A 728 18.76 16.28 21.73
C ASP A 728 17.92 15.48 22.75
N LEU A 729 18.12 14.15 22.78
CA LEU A 729 17.46 13.26 23.76
C LEU A 729 17.95 13.57 25.18
N SER A 730 19.27 13.65 25.38
CA SER A 730 19.84 14.00 26.68
C SER A 730 19.40 15.39 27.14
N LEU A 731 19.25 16.35 26.22
CA LEU A 731 18.72 17.67 26.54
C LEU A 731 17.26 17.60 26.98
N ALA A 732 16.41 16.86 26.25
CA ALA A 732 15.01 16.68 26.61
C ALA A 732 14.86 16.02 28.00
N GLU A 733 15.71 15.03 28.33
CA GLU A 733 15.73 14.42 29.66
C GLU A 733 16.15 15.38 30.77
N LYS A 734 17.12 16.26 30.52
CA LYS A 734 17.49 17.31 31.46
C LYS A 734 16.34 18.29 31.69
N LEU A 735 15.65 18.68 30.63
CA LEU A 735 14.49 19.59 30.70
C LEU A 735 13.33 18.99 31.49
N LEU A 736 13.10 17.67 31.38
CA LEU A 736 12.07 16.96 32.13
C LEU A 736 12.28 16.91 33.66
N ARG A 737 13.43 17.34 34.17
CA ARG A 737 13.65 17.49 35.61
C ARG A 737 12.93 18.70 36.20
N PHE A 738 12.44 19.59 35.34
CA PHE A 738 11.70 20.79 35.72
C PHE A 738 10.21 20.60 35.46
N PRO A 739 9.33 21.31 36.20
CA PRO A 739 7.89 21.27 35.97
C PRO A 739 7.52 21.67 34.52
N PRO A 740 6.50 21.03 33.93
CA PRO A 740 5.93 21.42 32.65
C PRO A 740 5.59 22.91 32.57
N LEU A 741 5.84 23.49 31.40
CA LEU A 741 5.49 24.88 31.12
C LEU A 741 3.96 25.06 31.21
N GLY A 742 3.49 25.80 32.22
CA GLY A 742 2.06 25.99 32.51
C GLY A 742 1.55 25.27 33.75
N GLU A 743 2.36 24.38 34.36
CA GLU A 743 2.06 23.86 35.69
C GLU A 743 2.18 24.99 36.72
N ARG A 744 1.20 25.06 37.64
CA ARG A 744 1.19 26.09 38.67
C ARG A 744 2.01 25.63 39.86
N VAL A 745 3.12 26.32 40.12
CA VAL A 745 4.01 26.08 41.27
C VAL A 745 3.84 27.21 42.27
N GLU A 746 3.60 26.88 43.54
CA GLU A 746 3.43 27.88 44.60
C GLU A 746 4.74 28.63 44.89
N GLY A 747 4.62 29.90 45.28
CA GLY A 747 5.76 30.72 45.70
C GLY A 747 6.73 31.16 44.58
N VAL A 748 6.43 30.87 43.30
CA VAL A 748 7.28 31.25 42.16
C VAL A 748 6.49 31.95 41.05
N TRP A 749 7.21 32.56 40.10
CA TRP A 749 6.60 33.15 38.91
C TRP A 749 6.02 32.05 38.01
N ASN A 750 4.73 32.16 37.71
CA ASN A 750 4.00 31.17 36.92
C ASN A 750 3.74 31.68 35.50
N PHE A 751 3.93 30.80 34.53
CA PHE A 751 3.68 31.08 33.11
C PHE A 751 2.33 30.50 32.68
N ALA A 752 1.57 31.24 31.87
CA ALA A 752 0.32 30.78 31.30
C ALA A 752 0.25 31.10 29.81
N LEU A 753 -0.01 30.08 28.99
CA LEU A 753 -0.28 30.28 27.56
C LEU A 753 -1.71 30.75 27.37
N THR A 754 -1.89 31.85 26.64
CA THR A 754 -3.21 32.39 26.30
C THR A 754 -3.30 32.62 24.80
N ARG A 755 -4.49 32.41 24.23
CA ARG A 755 -4.82 32.78 22.86
C ARG A 755 -5.94 33.80 22.92
N GLU A 756 -5.65 35.04 22.53
CA GLU A 756 -6.64 36.12 22.58
C GLU A 756 -7.46 36.17 21.31
N PHE A 757 -6.89 36.71 20.22
CA PHE A 757 -7.57 36.88 18.95
C PHE A 757 -7.06 35.89 17.88
N ASP A 758 -7.97 35.40 17.07
CA ASP A 758 -7.71 34.60 15.88
C ASP A 758 -7.96 35.47 14.64
N MET A 759 -6.93 35.65 13.80
CA MET A 759 -7.00 36.60 12.68
C MET A 759 -8.13 36.32 11.69
N THR A 760 -8.58 35.07 11.59
CA THR A 760 -9.65 34.69 10.67
C THR A 760 -11.00 34.78 11.37
N ASN A 761 -11.13 34.10 12.50
CA ASN A 761 -12.41 33.96 13.20
C ASN A 761 -12.88 35.28 13.83
N ASP A 762 -11.95 36.15 14.22
CA ASP A 762 -12.24 37.42 14.90
C ASP A 762 -12.09 38.64 13.99
N SER A 763 -11.95 38.42 12.67
CA SER A 763 -11.74 39.48 11.67
C SER A 763 -12.78 40.59 11.70
N ALA A 764 -14.02 40.30 12.09
CA ALA A 764 -15.09 41.28 12.23
C ALA A 764 -14.84 42.33 13.34
N LEU A 765 -13.97 42.04 14.31
CA LEU A 765 -13.63 42.95 15.41
C LEU A 765 -12.51 43.93 15.04
N PHE A 766 -11.85 43.75 13.89
CA PHE A 766 -10.66 44.50 13.53
C PHE A 766 -11.02 45.73 12.68
N LYS A 767 -10.86 46.91 13.27
CA LYS A 767 -11.04 48.21 12.62
C LYS A 767 -9.76 48.61 11.90
N LYS A 768 -9.86 49.30 10.75
CA LYS A 768 -8.69 49.78 9.99
C LYS A 768 -8.21 51.17 10.38
N ASN A 769 -9.03 51.91 11.12
CA ASN A 769 -8.74 53.28 11.54
C ASN A 769 -8.71 53.34 13.06
N PRO A 770 -7.76 54.06 13.67
CA PRO A 770 -7.73 54.28 15.11
C PRO A 770 -8.90 55.17 15.57
N SER A 771 -9.38 54.92 16.79
CA SER A 771 -10.22 55.83 17.58
C SER A 771 -9.65 55.92 19.01
N PRO A 772 -10.03 56.92 19.83
CA PRO A 772 -9.53 57.05 21.20
C PRO A 772 -9.83 55.85 22.11
N SER A 773 -10.87 55.09 21.80
CA SER A 773 -11.33 53.89 22.52
C SER A 773 -10.80 52.58 21.94
N CYS A 774 -10.00 52.66 20.88
CA CYS A 774 -9.42 51.55 20.16
C CYS A 774 -7.97 51.31 20.58
N LEU A 775 -7.64 50.04 20.86
CA LEU A 775 -6.28 49.61 21.11
C LEU A 775 -5.65 49.04 19.83
N PRO A 776 -4.35 49.30 19.57
CA PRO A 776 -3.66 48.74 18.41
C PRO A 776 -3.54 47.21 18.53
N LEU A 777 -3.89 46.50 17.46
CA LEU A 777 -3.73 45.05 17.38
C LEU A 777 -2.30 44.70 16.95
N TYR A 778 -1.51 44.14 17.87
CA TYR A 778 -0.17 43.66 17.58
C TYR A 778 -0.19 42.28 16.92
N GLU A 779 0.31 42.23 15.69
CA GLU A 779 0.51 40.97 14.95
C GLU A 779 1.94 40.44 15.16
N GLY A 780 2.14 39.12 15.06
CA GLY A 780 3.47 38.52 15.23
C GLY A 780 4.55 39.08 14.29
N LYS A 781 4.17 39.59 13.11
CA LYS A 781 5.09 40.23 12.14
C LYS A 781 5.64 41.59 12.60
N MET A 782 5.02 42.21 13.59
CA MET A 782 5.40 43.52 14.13
C MET A 782 6.48 43.40 15.23
N ILE A 783 6.66 42.20 15.78
CA ILE A 783 7.62 41.90 16.85
C ILE A 783 8.92 41.41 16.22
N HIS A 784 10.06 41.95 16.63
CA HIS A 784 11.41 41.51 16.27
C HIS A 784 12.22 41.24 17.54
N GLN A 785 13.34 40.51 17.42
CA GLN A 785 14.12 40.06 18.58
C GLN A 785 14.63 41.19 19.49
N PHE A 786 14.72 42.42 18.97
CA PHE A 786 15.19 43.60 19.72
C PHE A 786 14.19 44.75 19.79
N THR A 787 13.03 44.65 19.13
CA THR A 787 12.03 45.72 19.12
C THR A 787 10.62 45.18 18.92
N HIS A 788 9.65 45.77 19.62
CA HIS A 788 8.23 45.46 19.45
C HIS A 788 7.59 46.32 18.35
N GLY A 789 8.34 47.25 17.74
CA GLY A 789 7.89 48.15 16.67
C GLY A 789 8.60 47.92 15.33
N TRP A 790 8.98 46.69 14.98
CA TRP A 790 9.77 46.43 13.76
C TRP A 790 9.11 46.89 12.46
N ASN A 791 7.78 47.00 12.45
CA ASN A 791 7.00 47.49 11.33
C ASN A 791 6.04 48.53 11.91
N ASP A 792 6.45 49.80 11.91
CA ASP A 792 6.00 50.91 12.78
C ASP A 792 4.50 51.29 12.75
N ALA A 793 3.63 50.55 12.06
CA ALA A 793 2.20 50.85 12.01
C ALA A 793 1.33 49.62 12.30
N ALA A 794 0.53 49.69 13.37
CA ALA A 794 -0.60 48.80 13.55
C ALA A 794 -1.52 48.91 12.33
N ARG A 795 -1.86 47.79 11.71
CA ARG A 795 -2.79 47.75 10.57
C ARG A 795 -4.25 47.73 11.02
N PHE A 796 -4.46 47.26 12.25
CA PHE A 796 -5.77 47.02 12.81
C PHE A 796 -5.83 47.53 14.25
N TRP A 797 -7.03 47.90 14.65
CA TRP A 797 -7.38 48.30 16.01
C TRP A 797 -8.59 47.53 16.47
N VAL A 798 -8.70 47.33 17.78
CA VAL A 798 -9.83 46.65 18.42
C VAL A 798 -10.41 47.57 19.47
N GLU A 799 -11.72 47.76 19.41
CA GLU A 799 -12.46 48.48 20.45
C GLU A 799 -12.33 47.71 21.76
N GLU A 800 -11.82 48.36 22.82
CA GLU A 800 -11.45 47.64 24.04
C GLU A 800 -12.63 46.85 24.63
N ALA A 801 -13.82 47.46 24.68
CA ALA A 801 -15.02 46.80 25.19
C ALA A 801 -15.42 45.54 24.38
N GLU A 802 -15.35 45.61 23.04
CA GLU A 802 -15.67 44.47 22.17
C GLU A 802 -14.62 43.36 22.28
N GLY A 803 -13.34 43.74 22.35
CA GLY A 803 -12.22 42.84 22.53
C GLY A 803 -12.29 42.09 23.87
N ARG A 804 -12.54 42.82 24.97
CA ARG A 804 -12.72 42.23 26.30
C ARG A 804 -13.87 41.23 26.33
N LYS A 805 -15.04 41.62 25.77
CA LYS A 805 -16.20 40.73 25.65
C LYS A 805 -15.87 39.45 24.87
N ARG A 806 -15.07 39.54 23.82
CA ARG A 806 -14.64 38.38 23.03
C ARG A 806 -13.67 37.47 23.78
N ILE A 807 -12.72 38.03 24.53
CA ILE A 807 -11.73 37.26 25.31
C ILE A 807 -12.39 36.56 26.50
N ILE A 808 -13.31 37.25 27.20
CA ILE A 808 -14.03 36.70 28.37
C ILE A 808 -15.05 35.64 27.96
N GLY A 809 -15.65 35.79 26.77
CA GLY A 809 -16.61 34.86 26.20
C GLY A 809 -18.05 35.13 26.66
N ARG A 810 -19.03 34.65 25.87
CA ARG A 810 -20.46 34.99 26.03
C ARG A 810 -21.12 34.52 27.34
N ALA A 811 -20.48 33.62 28.09
CA ALA A 811 -21.05 33.00 29.29
C ALA A 811 -20.62 33.66 30.60
N ARG A 812 -19.84 34.75 30.55
CA ARG A 812 -19.27 35.40 31.74
C ARG A 812 -19.40 36.91 31.65
N THR A 813 -19.83 37.53 32.75
CA THR A 813 -19.81 38.98 32.94
C THR A 813 -18.38 39.47 33.15
N ASP A 814 -18.05 40.63 32.59
CA ASP A 814 -16.76 41.27 32.82
C ASP A 814 -16.79 42.01 34.16
N GLU A 815 -16.20 41.40 35.18
CA GLU A 815 -16.10 41.95 36.54
C GLU A 815 -14.87 42.87 36.70
N GLY A 816 -14.33 43.41 35.61
CA GLY A 816 -13.11 44.25 35.66
C GLY A 816 -11.82 43.44 35.89
N ARG A 817 -11.87 42.12 35.66
CA ARG A 817 -10.71 41.24 35.83
C ARG A 817 -9.54 41.68 34.93
N THR A 818 -8.32 41.60 35.44
CA THR A 818 -7.10 41.87 34.66
C THR A 818 -6.91 40.80 33.57
N LEU A 819 -6.93 41.20 32.31
CA LEU A 819 -6.74 40.32 31.16
C LEU A 819 -5.27 40.29 30.69
N GLY A 820 -4.94 39.32 29.83
CA GLY A 820 -3.55 39.07 29.39
C GLY A 820 -2.87 40.27 28.71
N TYR A 821 -3.63 41.18 28.09
CA TYR A 821 -3.10 42.42 27.49
C TYR A 821 -2.72 43.50 28.49
N GLN A 822 -3.15 43.37 29.73
CA GLN A 822 -2.87 44.31 30.81
C GLN A 822 -1.67 43.84 31.67
N LYS A 823 -0.95 42.80 31.24
CA LYS A 823 0.19 42.22 31.94
C LYS A 823 1.45 42.29 31.08
N PHE A 824 2.62 42.16 31.71
CA PHE A 824 3.88 41.97 30.98
C PHE A 824 3.82 40.69 30.14
N ARG A 825 4.29 40.78 28.89
CA ARG A 825 4.25 39.71 27.91
C ARG A 825 5.64 39.38 27.42
N LEU A 826 5.95 38.10 27.37
CA LEU A 826 7.09 37.59 26.63
C LEU A 826 6.61 37.15 25.24
N GLY A 827 6.98 37.92 24.21
CA GLY A 827 6.68 37.59 22.82
C GLY A 827 7.79 36.75 22.21
N ILE A 828 7.47 35.53 21.76
CA ILE A 828 8.41 34.68 21.03
C ILE A 828 7.97 34.65 19.57
N ARG A 829 8.75 35.27 18.68
CA ARG A 829 8.56 35.15 17.23
C ARG A 829 9.43 34.03 16.70
N SER A 830 8.82 33.01 16.07
CA SER A 830 9.59 32.13 15.20
C SER A 830 9.90 32.87 13.89
N ILE A 831 11.18 32.97 13.55
CA ILE A 831 11.60 33.51 12.25
C ILE A 831 11.28 32.42 11.21
N GLY A 832 10.17 32.59 10.50
CA GLY A 832 9.86 31.76 9.35
C GLY A 832 10.73 32.19 8.17
N ARG A 833 11.35 31.22 7.48
CA ARG A 833 12.23 31.36 6.28
C ARG A 833 11.76 32.29 5.15
N THR A 834 10.53 32.81 5.20
CA THR A 834 9.99 33.78 4.24
C THR A 834 10.29 35.24 4.62
N THR A 835 10.94 35.49 5.75
CA THR A 835 11.41 36.82 6.17
C THR A 835 12.93 36.90 6.30
N ASP A 836 13.66 35.94 5.70
CA ASP A 836 15.08 36.07 5.39
C ASP A 836 15.24 36.69 4.00
#